data_AF-A9G6V7-F1
#
_entry.id   AF-A9G6V7-F1
#
_cell.length_a   1.000
_cell.length_b   1.000
_cell.length_c   1.000
_cell.angle_alpha   90.00
_cell.angle_beta   90.00
_cell.angle_gamma   90.00
#
_symmetry.space_group_name_H-M   'P 1'
#
loop_
_entity.id
_entity.type
_entity.pdbx_description
1 polymer ?
#
loop_
_entity_poly.entity_id
_entity_poly.type
_entity_poly.pdbx_seq_one_letter_code
_entity_poly.pdbx_strand_id
1 'polypeptide(L)'
;MRYQAEQAADRYGASLSIDQVRPTWSGVSLKGVDVQLRGAPSISIRLEEVAVALGASGRRVTMRGGTVSAVGPREAILQELETWRAGQPAGRTGAATNEGGGSTELEGLRLVWTDRAASPAESLSADDVHLSRAGGRTAIAAREAILSLGRAAFSVRHGRLVLALEQGRYQVSELSADSIDASVALPEGTPEPRVVPEQSGRTHPAQLTRTAERSDGADAGRNRGVAVRDALLRAAQGIDLALGKDAKVDVAGVTARLRRDTDHLNLGPGHLAVRREAGSLVVELSPGDAAIAAAGADAQQALTFRLRVPLSDAKETPQEIVADVQGGPIWLSTLGVHEGDMGLFDVARTSIVSRARVVLSADGQTLGVDGEGRLRNLSLRSAALADEPIAGLDLAWRAKANGKLDGSKLVAEDAEVDLGALRLIARGEYEHAGNSHRVRGTFEVPLTACQSMLDSVPKGIVAKLHGMRLAGSFGIEGKLRFDTANLDRNFLLDWGVSNTCRVTEMPPELSVDRFKRAFRRLVYGPGGKRVDIESGPGTADWVPYEDISRFMEVAVLTTEDGAFHRHHGFDEEAIKNSIRENLRKRRFVRGASTVSMQLAKNLYLERTKSVARKLQETLLTMYLEQELTKEQIMELYLNAVEFGPLVYGIGAAARHYFNASAAQLSLGQALYIASILPNPSVQHFDANGEVTAAWSGYLRKLMQIAHRRRRISDEELEKGLQEVVVRGSPAPHLAPRQPSEDGGEAGEDRSGEDEGGAWAAP
;
A
#
# COMPACT_ATOMS: atom_id res chain seq x y z
N MET A 1 -53.28 41.44 2.72
CA MET A 1 -52.63 40.12 2.61
C MET A 1 -51.11 40.18 2.83
N ARG A 2 -50.30 40.89 2.01
CA ARG A 2 -48.84 41.01 2.25
C ARG A 2 -48.50 41.46 3.68
N TYR A 3 -49.04 42.60 4.11
CA TYR A 3 -48.89 43.11 5.47
C TYR A 3 -49.29 42.10 6.58
N GLN A 4 -50.35 41.32 6.35
CA GLN A 4 -50.78 40.29 7.31
C GLN A 4 -49.86 39.06 7.32
N ALA A 5 -49.27 38.71 6.17
CA ALA A 5 -48.28 37.65 6.07
C ALA A 5 -46.97 38.07 6.75
N GLU A 6 -46.51 39.30 6.52
CA GLU A 6 -45.35 39.90 7.18
C GLU A 6 -45.55 39.95 8.70
N GLN A 7 -46.68 40.47 9.19
CA GLN A 7 -47.01 40.44 10.63
C GLN A 7 -47.14 39.01 11.20
N ALA A 8 -47.56 38.04 10.39
CA ALA A 8 -47.60 36.66 10.81
C ALA A 8 -46.19 36.10 10.97
N ALA A 9 -45.29 36.33 10.02
CA ALA A 9 -43.89 35.92 10.11
C ALA A 9 -43.13 36.61 11.23
N ASP A 10 -43.41 37.89 11.47
CA ASP A 10 -42.78 38.64 12.56
C ASP A 10 -43.07 38.03 13.93
N ARG A 11 -44.27 37.45 14.11
CA ARG A 11 -44.63 36.69 15.33
C ARG A 11 -43.85 35.39 15.49
N TYR A 12 -43.27 34.86 14.42
CA TYR A 12 -42.38 33.69 14.43
C TYR A 12 -40.90 34.08 14.29
N GLY A 13 -40.56 35.35 14.50
CA GLY A 13 -39.18 35.83 14.43
C GLY A 13 -38.60 35.73 13.02
N ALA A 14 -39.41 35.92 11.98
CA ALA A 14 -38.97 35.91 10.59
C ALA A 14 -39.49 37.15 9.85
N SER A 15 -38.74 37.65 8.87
CA SER A 15 -39.23 38.63 7.90
C SER A 15 -39.49 37.95 6.55
N LEU A 16 -40.45 38.49 5.80
CA LEU A 16 -40.86 37.98 4.50
C LEU A 16 -40.74 39.07 3.43
N SER A 17 -40.29 38.69 2.24
CA SER A 17 -40.50 39.43 0.99
C SER A 17 -41.34 38.57 0.06
N ILE A 18 -42.33 39.16 -0.62
CA ILE A 18 -43.31 38.43 -1.46
C ILE A 18 -43.42 39.08 -2.83
N ASP A 19 -42.98 38.39 -3.88
CA ASP A 19 -43.03 38.86 -5.26
C ASP A 19 -44.46 39.06 -5.77
N GLN A 20 -45.35 38.09 -5.54
CA GLN A 20 -46.73 38.13 -6.03
C GLN A 20 -47.73 37.52 -5.04
N VAL A 21 -48.95 38.09 -4.98
CA VAL A 21 -50.08 37.53 -4.23
C VAL A 21 -51.23 37.25 -5.19
N ARG A 22 -51.78 36.04 -5.17
CA ARG A 22 -52.92 35.61 -6.00
C ARG A 22 -54.05 35.06 -5.12
N PRO A 23 -55.29 35.57 -5.25
CA PRO A 23 -56.43 34.95 -4.59
C PRO A 23 -56.73 33.59 -5.24
N THR A 24 -57.23 32.66 -4.43
CA THR A 24 -57.74 31.35 -4.89
C THR A 24 -59.17 31.19 -4.39
N TRP A 25 -59.92 30.24 -4.95
CA TRP A 25 -61.34 30.04 -4.62
C TRP A 25 -61.61 29.74 -3.13
N SER A 26 -60.61 29.24 -2.40
CA SER A 26 -60.72 28.88 -0.98
C SER A 26 -59.60 29.47 -0.11
N GLY A 27 -58.90 30.51 -0.58
CA GLY A 27 -57.72 31.02 0.12
C GLY A 27 -56.82 31.95 -0.68
N VAL A 28 -55.51 31.95 -0.40
CA VAL A 28 -54.51 32.81 -1.06
C VAL A 28 -53.23 32.04 -1.39
N SER A 29 -52.64 32.30 -2.55
CA SER A 29 -51.33 31.83 -2.99
C SER A 29 -50.35 33.01 -3.03
N LEU A 30 -49.18 32.84 -2.41
CA LEU A 30 -48.05 33.78 -2.43
C LEU A 30 -46.98 33.16 -3.32
N LYS A 31 -46.45 33.89 -4.30
CA LYS A 31 -45.35 33.41 -5.16
C LYS A 31 -44.08 34.23 -4.92
N GLY A 32 -42.94 33.55 -5.02
CA GLY A 32 -41.62 34.15 -4.82
C GLY A 32 -41.50 34.72 -3.42
N VAL A 33 -41.42 33.85 -2.42
CA VAL A 33 -41.40 34.22 -1.01
C VAL A 33 -40.00 34.02 -0.45
N ASP A 34 -39.27 35.10 -0.21
CA ASP A 34 -37.99 35.07 0.50
C ASP A 34 -38.27 35.23 2.00
N VAL A 35 -37.68 34.35 2.83
CA VAL A 35 -37.82 34.34 4.29
C VAL A 35 -36.45 34.51 4.93
N GLN A 36 -36.32 35.51 5.79
CA GLN A 36 -35.12 35.72 6.61
C GLN A 36 -35.45 35.45 8.08
N LEU A 37 -34.68 34.58 8.72
CA LEU A 37 -34.86 34.26 10.14
C LEU A 37 -34.08 35.26 11.00
N ARG A 38 -34.73 35.88 11.99
CA ARG A 38 -34.04 36.78 12.93
C ARG A 38 -33.13 35.97 13.84
N GLY A 39 -31.87 36.41 13.95
CA GLY A 39 -30.85 35.71 14.74
C GLY A 39 -30.24 34.49 14.05
N ALA A 40 -30.59 34.23 12.78
CA ALA A 40 -29.99 33.17 11.97
C ALA A 40 -29.62 33.68 10.56
N PRO A 41 -28.65 34.62 10.45
CA PRO A 41 -28.26 35.21 9.18
C PRO A 41 -27.62 34.21 8.21
N SER A 42 -27.11 33.10 8.72
CA SER A 42 -26.45 32.06 7.91
C SER A 42 -27.44 31.22 7.11
N ILE A 43 -28.75 31.41 7.32
CA ILE A 43 -29.84 30.64 6.69
C ILE A 43 -30.65 31.56 5.78
N SER A 44 -30.79 31.13 4.53
CA SER A 44 -31.63 31.78 3.51
C SER A 44 -32.69 30.80 3.04
N ILE A 45 -33.94 31.25 3.02
CA ILE A 45 -35.08 30.44 2.57
C ILE A 45 -35.77 31.19 1.44
N ARG A 46 -35.94 30.54 0.30
CA ARG A 46 -36.73 31.05 -0.83
C ARG A 46 -37.74 30.00 -1.22
N LEU A 47 -39.03 30.34 -1.21
CA LEU A 47 -40.13 29.45 -1.59
C LEU A 47 -40.72 29.92 -2.92
N GLU A 48 -41.01 29.00 -3.83
CA GLU A 48 -41.63 29.37 -5.11
C GLU A 48 -43.10 29.73 -4.93
N GLU A 49 -43.83 28.94 -4.13
CA GLU A 49 -45.24 29.17 -3.83
C GLU A 49 -45.61 28.77 -2.39
N VAL A 50 -46.40 29.61 -1.73
CA VAL A 50 -47.02 29.35 -0.42
C VAL A 50 -48.52 29.54 -0.56
N ALA A 51 -49.27 28.44 -0.56
CA ALA A 51 -50.73 28.43 -0.63
C ALA A 51 -51.33 28.21 0.77
N VAL A 52 -52.28 29.07 1.14
CA VAL A 52 -53.04 28.97 2.38
C VAL A 52 -54.51 28.78 2.01
N ALA A 53 -55.07 27.62 2.35
CA ALA A 53 -56.46 27.29 2.09
C ALA A 53 -57.25 27.07 3.40
N LEU A 54 -58.53 27.45 3.39
CA LEU A 54 -59.46 27.19 4.49
C LEU A 54 -60.41 26.06 4.06
N GLY A 55 -60.33 24.91 4.73
CA GLY A 55 -61.17 23.75 4.46
C GLY A 55 -62.01 23.34 5.67
N ALA A 56 -62.91 22.37 5.47
CA ALA A 56 -63.82 21.85 6.51
C ALA A 56 -63.11 21.28 7.75
N SER A 57 -61.85 20.86 7.61
CA SER A 57 -61.01 20.31 8.69
C SER A 57 -60.09 21.36 9.36
N GLY A 58 -60.11 22.62 8.91
CA GLY A 58 -59.23 23.69 9.40
C GLY A 58 -58.35 24.33 8.32
N ARG A 59 -57.32 25.06 8.76
CA ARG A 59 -56.39 25.79 7.88
C ARG A 59 -55.30 24.86 7.34
N ARG A 60 -55.19 24.74 6.02
CA ARG A 60 -54.12 23.99 5.33
C ARG A 60 -53.10 24.98 4.76
N VAL A 61 -51.82 24.74 5.04
CA VAL A 61 -50.71 25.51 4.46
C VAL A 61 -49.86 24.57 3.64
N THR A 62 -49.75 24.83 2.34
CA THR A 62 -48.94 24.07 1.39
C THR A 62 -47.85 24.98 0.85
N MET A 63 -46.60 24.58 1.01
CA MET A 63 -45.43 25.27 0.46
C MET A 63 -44.84 24.41 -0.65
N ARG A 64 -44.64 24.97 -1.83
CA ARG A 64 -44.20 24.24 -3.02
C ARG A 64 -42.95 24.89 -3.61
N GLY A 65 -41.96 24.06 -3.90
CA GLY A 65 -40.74 24.46 -4.58
C GLY A 65 -39.89 25.46 -3.79
N GLY A 66 -38.67 25.66 -4.26
CA GLY A 66 -37.73 26.61 -3.67
C GLY A 66 -36.55 25.97 -2.95
N THR A 67 -35.74 26.79 -2.30
CA THR A 67 -34.46 26.41 -1.71
C THR A 67 -34.32 26.92 -0.29
N VAL A 68 -33.87 26.05 0.61
CA VAL A 68 -33.33 26.41 1.92
C VAL A 68 -31.83 26.19 1.86
N SER A 69 -31.05 27.25 2.00
CA SER A 69 -29.59 27.18 1.99
C SER A 69 -29.00 27.68 3.30
N ALA A 70 -27.98 27.00 3.82
CA ALA A 70 -27.21 27.49 4.97
C ALA A 70 -25.71 27.45 4.68
N VAL A 71 -24.99 28.50 5.06
CA VAL A 71 -23.52 28.58 4.88
C VAL A 71 -22.86 28.91 6.19
N GLY A 72 -21.98 28.03 6.66
CA GLY A 72 -21.22 28.23 7.88
C GLY A 72 -21.01 26.93 8.67
N PRO A 73 -20.18 26.96 9.72
CA PRO A 73 -19.93 25.81 10.57
C PRO A 73 -21.23 25.24 11.15
N ARG A 74 -21.33 23.91 11.23
CA ARG A 74 -22.53 23.21 11.70
C ARG A 74 -22.97 23.69 13.08
N GLU A 75 -22.05 23.80 14.03
CA GLU A 75 -22.34 24.21 15.40
C GLU A 75 -22.92 25.63 15.45
N ALA A 76 -22.41 26.55 14.62
CA ALA A 76 -22.90 27.93 14.54
C ALA A 76 -24.34 27.97 14.01
N ILE A 77 -24.63 27.23 12.94
CA ILE A 77 -25.99 27.16 12.36
C ILE A 77 -26.98 26.53 13.36
N LEU A 78 -26.59 25.46 14.05
CA LEU A 78 -27.44 24.84 15.07
C LEU A 78 -27.73 25.82 16.21
N GLN A 79 -26.72 26.57 16.67
CA GLN A 79 -26.88 27.58 17.71
C GLN A 79 -27.77 28.75 17.27
N GLU A 80 -27.64 29.21 16.03
CA GLU A 80 -28.52 30.21 15.42
C GLU A 80 -29.98 29.73 15.40
N LEU A 81 -30.22 28.48 14.97
CA LEU A 81 -31.55 27.85 14.95
C LEU A 81 -32.15 27.68 16.34
N GLU A 82 -31.35 27.29 17.33
CA GLU A 82 -31.79 27.17 18.72
C GLU A 82 -32.17 28.54 19.30
N THR A 83 -31.37 29.56 19.04
CA THR A 83 -31.64 30.95 19.45
C THR A 83 -32.94 31.45 18.82
N TRP A 84 -33.12 31.23 17.52
CA TRP A 84 -34.35 31.57 16.81
C TRP A 84 -35.57 30.84 17.39
N ARG A 85 -35.45 29.53 17.66
CA ARG A 85 -36.52 28.72 18.24
C ARG A 85 -36.88 29.17 19.65
N ALA A 86 -35.90 29.54 20.48
CA ALA A 86 -36.11 30.02 21.85
C ALA A 86 -36.81 31.39 21.88
N GLY A 87 -36.63 32.21 20.83
CA GLY A 87 -37.31 33.50 20.68
C GLY A 87 -38.78 33.41 20.26
N GLN A 88 -39.32 32.21 20.01
CA GLN A 88 -40.72 32.02 19.63
C GLN A 88 -41.65 32.04 20.86
N PRO A 89 -42.88 32.61 20.76
CA PRO A 89 -43.81 32.67 21.88
C PRO A 89 -44.17 31.27 22.40
N ALA A 90 -44.09 31.10 23.72
CA ALA A 90 -44.40 29.85 24.41
C ALA A 90 -45.89 29.47 24.22
N GLY A 91 -46.15 28.27 23.69
CA GLY A 91 -47.51 27.75 23.49
C GLY A 91 -47.78 27.02 22.18
N ARG A 92 -46.81 26.91 21.25
CA ARG A 92 -46.96 26.12 20.01
C ARG A 92 -45.72 25.32 19.57
N THR A 93 -44.65 25.31 20.36
CA THR A 93 -43.40 24.59 20.08
C THR A 93 -43.41 23.11 20.49
N GLY A 94 -44.50 22.62 21.08
CA GLY A 94 -44.71 21.20 21.39
C GLY A 94 -46.07 21.04 22.05
N ALA A 95 -46.88 20.09 21.59
CA ALA A 95 -48.32 19.98 21.82
C ALA A 95 -49.13 21.10 21.15
N ALA A 96 -49.67 20.81 19.96
CA ALA A 96 -50.96 21.39 19.62
C ALA A 96 -51.94 20.91 20.72
N THR A 97 -52.48 21.83 21.50
CA THR A 97 -53.80 21.60 22.08
C THR A 97 -54.72 21.26 20.90
N ASN A 98 -55.59 20.25 21.09
CA ASN A 98 -56.52 19.69 20.10
C ASN A 98 -57.54 20.71 19.52
N GLU A 99 -57.28 22.00 19.58
CA GLU A 99 -58.14 23.07 19.10
C GLU A 99 -57.55 23.69 17.83
N GLY A 100 -57.78 23.01 16.71
CA GLY A 100 -57.53 23.51 15.35
C GLY A 100 -56.64 22.59 14.52
N GLY A 101 -57.24 21.57 13.89
CA GLY A 101 -56.60 20.58 13.02
C GLY A 101 -56.01 21.11 11.71
N GLY A 102 -55.01 21.99 11.78
CA GLY A 102 -54.26 22.43 10.61
C GLY A 102 -53.17 21.43 10.20
N SER A 103 -53.09 21.08 8.92
CA SER A 103 -51.96 20.34 8.35
C SER A 103 -50.99 21.28 7.62
N THR A 104 -49.70 20.97 7.71
CA THR A 104 -48.64 21.64 6.93
C THR A 104 -47.99 20.62 6.01
N GLU A 105 -47.95 20.96 4.73
CA GLU A 105 -47.29 20.19 3.67
C GLU A 105 -46.26 21.07 2.98
N LEU A 106 -45.08 20.51 2.78
CA LEU A 106 -43.94 21.10 2.08
C LEU A 106 -43.56 20.11 0.99
N GLU A 107 -43.55 20.55 -0.26
CA GLU A 107 -43.34 19.68 -1.43
C GLU A 107 -42.26 20.26 -2.34
N GLY A 108 -41.34 19.41 -2.82
CA GLY A 108 -40.38 19.78 -3.85
C GLY A 108 -39.31 20.77 -3.41
N LEU A 109 -38.94 20.80 -2.12
CA LEU A 109 -37.88 21.68 -1.64
C LEU A 109 -36.49 21.16 -2.00
N ARG A 110 -35.57 22.11 -2.20
CA ARG A 110 -34.13 21.85 -2.22
C ARG A 110 -33.50 22.32 -0.91
N LEU A 111 -32.77 21.46 -0.22
CA LEU A 111 -31.97 21.81 0.95
C LEU A 111 -30.50 21.82 0.55
N VAL A 112 -29.75 22.85 0.95
CA VAL A 112 -28.31 22.94 0.72
C VAL A 112 -27.63 23.45 1.97
N TRP A 113 -26.55 22.82 2.39
CA TRP A 113 -25.67 23.31 3.44
C TRP A 113 -24.22 23.10 3.04
N THR A 114 -23.38 24.07 3.40
CA THR A 114 -21.93 24.01 3.24
C THR A 114 -21.25 24.59 4.48
N ASP A 115 -20.17 23.98 4.96
CA ASP A 115 -19.41 24.48 6.10
C ASP A 115 -18.79 25.86 5.84
N ARG A 116 -18.48 26.17 4.58
CA ARG A 116 -17.92 27.45 4.11
C ARG A 116 -18.28 27.71 2.66
N ALA A 117 -18.22 28.98 2.24
CA ALA A 117 -18.63 29.40 0.89
C ALA A 117 -17.67 28.93 -0.23
N ALA A 118 -16.36 28.90 0.04
CA ALA A 118 -15.35 28.55 -0.96
C ALA A 118 -14.68 27.21 -0.58
N SER A 119 -14.68 26.26 -1.51
CA SER A 119 -14.09 24.93 -1.33
C SER A 119 -14.55 24.22 -0.04
N PRO A 120 -15.86 23.90 0.07
CA PRO A 120 -16.41 23.30 1.28
C PRO A 120 -15.73 21.97 1.59
N ALA A 121 -15.35 21.79 2.85
CA ALA A 121 -14.85 20.52 3.36
C ALA A 121 -16.01 19.59 3.73
N GLU A 122 -17.15 20.17 4.11
CA GLU A 122 -18.37 19.45 4.41
C GLU A 122 -19.55 20.11 3.71
N SER A 123 -20.44 19.28 3.15
CA SER A 123 -21.64 19.77 2.49
C SER A 123 -22.77 18.76 2.58
N LEU A 124 -24.00 19.26 2.57
CA LEU A 124 -25.22 18.48 2.48
C LEU A 124 -26.10 19.10 1.40
N SER A 125 -26.64 18.28 0.50
CA SER A 125 -27.73 18.70 -0.37
C SER A 125 -28.83 17.65 -0.36
N ALA A 126 -30.09 18.06 -0.38
CA ALA A 126 -31.21 17.15 -0.57
C ALA A 126 -32.19 17.76 -1.57
N ASP A 127 -32.56 16.98 -2.58
CA ASP A 127 -33.44 17.38 -3.67
C ASP A 127 -34.80 16.71 -3.55
N ASP A 128 -35.84 17.44 -3.96
CA ASP A 128 -37.24 17.01 -3.92
C ASP A 128 -37.66 16.57 -2.50
N VAL A 129 -37.39 17.45 -1.53
CA VAL A 129 -37.72 17.21 -0.12
C VAL A 129 -39.20 17.47 0.10
N HIS A 130 -39.88 16.44 0.61
CA HIS A 130 -41.28 16.47 1.02
C HIS A 130 -41.36 16.37 2.53
N LEU A 131 -42.06 17.30 3.18
CA LEU A 131 -42.29 17.29 4.62
C LEU A 131 -43.79 17.38 4.89
N SER A 132 -44.30 16.42 5.66
CA SER A 132 -45.68 16.41 6.12
C SER A 132 -45.72 16.36 7.65
N ARG A 133 -46.58 17.18 8.26
CA ARG A 133 -46.78 17.19 9.71
C ARG A 133 -48.26 17.01 10.05
N ALA A 134 -48.58 15.92 10.75
CA ALA A 134 -49.93 15.61 11.23
C ALA A 134 -49.89 14.79 12.53
N GLY A 135 -50.77 15.10 13.48
CA GLY A 135 -50.98 14.28 14.68
C GLY A 135 -49.74 14.01 15.54
N GLY A 136 -48.82 14.98 15.66
CA GLY A 136 -47.57 14.83 16.41
C GLY A 136 -46.46 14.04 15.68
N ARG A 137 -46.72 13.59 14.44
CA ARG A 137 -45.72 12.96 13.56
C ARG A 137 -45.26 13.93 12.47
N THR A 138 -43.97 13.92 12.16
CA THR A 138 -43.38 14.65 11.05
C THR A 138 -42.67 13.65 10.14
N ALA A 139 -43.15 13.45 8.92
CA ALA A 139 -42.47 12.63 7.92
C ALA A 139 -41.71 13.54 6.96
N ILE A 140 -40.43 13.24 6.74
CA ILE A 140 -39.53 13.91 5.81
C ILE A 140 -39.10 12.86 4.80
N ALA A 141 -39.29 13.13 3.51
CA ALA A 141 -38.80 12.29 2.42
C ALA A 141 -37.96 13.13 1.48
N ALA A 142 -36.95 12.54 0.85
CA ALA A 142 -36.14 13.18 -0.17
C ALA A 142 -35.88 12.18 -1.30
N ARG A 143 -35.96 12.63 -2.55
CA ARG A 143 -35.63 11.79 -3.71
C ARG A 143 -34.15 11.43 -3.72
N GLU A 144 -33.30 12.41 -3.43
CA GLU A 144 -31.86 12.22 -3.34
C GLU A 144 -31.30 13.15 -2.25
N ALA A 145 -30.38 12.64 -1.44
CA ALA A 145 -29.60 13.44 -0.50
C ALA A 145 -28.12 13.07 -0.59
N ILE A 146 -27.25 14.06 -0.74
CA ILE A 146 -25.80 13.91 -0.85
C ILE A 146 -25.16 14.58 0.35
N LEU A 147 -24.33 13.85 1.08
CA LEU A 147 -23.54 14.33 2.21
C LEU A 147 -22.05 14.12 1.90
N SER A 148 -21.27 15.19 1.88
CA SER A 148 -19.82 15.14 1.74
C SER A 148 -19.16 15.50 3.06
N LEU A 149 -18.22 14.67 3.51
CA LEU A 149 -17.48 14.80 4.76
C LEU A 149 -15.98 14.58 4.49
N GLY A 150 -15.27 15.64 4.15
CA GLY A 150 -13.85 15.61 3.82
C GLY A 150 -13.53 14.67 2.64
N ARG A 151 -13.06 13.46 2.95
CA ARG A 151 -12.71 12.43 1.96
C ARG A 151 -13.82 11.40 1.71
N ALA A 152 -14.93 11.49 2.43
CA ALA A 152 -16.07 10.63 2.28
C ALA A 152 -17.24 11.39 1.63
N ALA A 153 -18.01 10.69 0.80
CA ALA A 153 -19.27 11.17 0.26
C ALA A 153 -20.31 10.05 0.36
N PHE A 154 -21.55 10.42 0.67
CA PHE A 154 -22.68 9.52 0.81
C PHE A 154 -23.83 10.06 -0.05
N SER A 155 -24.38 9.24 -0.94
CA SER A 155 -25.63 9.53 -1.64
C SER A 155 -26.72 8.60 -1.14
N VAL A 156 -27.87 9.14 -0.78
CA VAL A 156 -29.04 8.42 -0.28
C VAL A 156 -30.18 8.64 -1.27
N ARG A 157 -30.75 7.56 -1.81
CA ARG A 157 -31.88 7.63 -2.74
C ARG A 157 -33.18 7.21 -2.07
N HIS A 158 -34.24 7.97 -2.34
CA HIS A 158 -35.58 7.83 -1.77
C HIS A 158 -35.58 7.69 -0.24
N GLY A 159 -34.78 8.52 0.43
CA GLY A 159 -34.68 8.50 1.88
C GLY A 159 -35.98 8.97 2.53
N ARG A 160 -36.42 8.26 3.57
CA ARG A 160 -37.59 8.59 4.39
C ARG A 160 -37.22 8.56 5.87
N LEU A 161 -37.61 9.62 6.57
CA LEU A 161 -37.39 9.84 7.99
C LEU A 161 -38.73 10.20 8.64
N VAL A 162 -39.18 9.41 9.62
CA VAL A 162 -40.41 9.70 10.38
C VAL A 162 -40.07 10.02 11.82
N LEU A 163 -40.35 11.26 12.21
CA LEU A 163 -40.19 11.76 13.57
C LEU A 163 -41.53 11.68 14.33
N ALA A 164 -41.54 11.10 15.52
CA ALA A 164 -42.65 11.10 16.45
C ALA A 164 -42.33 12.01 17.65
N LEU A 165 -43.29 12.82 18.08
CA LEU A 165 -43.14 13.66 19.27
C LEU A 165 -43.50 12.84 20.52
N GLU A 166 -42.50 12.44 21.30
CA GLU A 166 -42.64 11.72 22.57
C GLU A 166 -42.03 12.53 23.71
N GLN A 167 -42.77 12.71 24.81
CA GLN A 167 -42.33 13.48 25.99
C GLN A 167 -41.78 14.88 25.67
N GLY A 168 -42.32 15.54 24.63
CA GLY A 168 -41.89 16.88 24.21
C GLY A 168 -40.62 16.93 23.36
N ARG A 169 -40.06 15.78 22.94
CA ARG A 169 -38.93 15.68 22.00
C ARG A 169 -39.30 14.87 20.76
N TYR A 170 -38.78 15.28 19.60
CA TYR A 170 -38.93 14.49 18.37
C TYR A 170 -37.91 13.36 18.37
N GLN A 171 -38.37 12.13 18.19
CA GLN A 171 -37.56 10.93 18.02
C GLN A 171 -37.83 10.31 16.66
N VAL A 172 -36.79 9.80 16.01
CA VAL A 172 -36.83 8.99 14.80
C VAL A 172 -37.51 7.66 15.12
N SER A 173 -38.74 7.52 14.64
CA SER A 173 -39.52 6.29 14.71
C SER A 173 -39.27 5.36 13.52
N GLU A 174 -38.84 5.91 12.38
CA GLU A 174 -38.54 5.16 11.16
C GLU A 174 -37.45 5.91 10.36
N LEU A 175 -36.47 5.18 9.85
CA LEU A 175 -35.48 5.65 8.90
C LEU A 175 -35.26 4.56 7.85
N SER A 176 -35.51 4.87 6.59
CA SER A 176 -35.38 3.96 5.46
C SER A 176 -34.85 4.70 4.23
N ALA A 177 -34.25 3.95 3.30
CA ALA A 177 -33.82 4.41 1.99
C ALA A 177 -33.77 3.22 1.03
N ASP A 178 -33.89 3.48 -0.27
CA ASP A 178 -33.78 2.44 -1.29
C ASP A 178 -32.32 2.00 -1.50
N SER A 179 -31.38 2.95 -1.36
CA SER A 179 -29.95 2.69 -1.49
C SER A 179 -29.12 3.79 -0.82
N ILE A 180 -27.96 3.41 -0.29
CA ILE A 180 -26.91 4.33 0.17
C ILE A 180 -25.63 4.03 -0.59
N ASP A 181 -25.13 4.97 -1.37
CA ASP A 181 -23.87 4.86 -2.10
C ASP A 181 -22.79 5.67 -1.36
N ALA A 182 -21.84 4.98 -0.72
CA ALA A 182 -20.72 5.60 -0.01
C ALA A 182 -19.45 5.58 -0.86
N SER A 183 -18.69 6.66 -0.89
CA SER A 183 -17.39 6.76 -1.57
C SER A 183 -16.36 7.33 -0.63
N VAL A 184 -15.22 6.67 -0.47
CA VAL A 184 -14.11 7.11 0.39
C VAL A 184 -12.81 7.16 -0.40
N ALA A 185 -12.17 8.33 -0.41
CA ALA A 185 -10.82 8.50 -0.96
C ALA A 185 -9.76 8.15 0.10
N LEU A 186 -8.92 7.15 -0.21
CA LEU A 186 -7.80 6.77 0.64
C LEU A 186 -6.67 7.82 0.53
N PRO A 187 -5.85 7.99 1.59
CA PRO A 187 -4.68 8.86 1.51
C PRO A 187 -3.74 8.41 0.38
N GLU A 188 -3.20 9.36 -0.38
CA GLU A 188 -2.14 9.07 -1.34
C GLU A 188 -0.95 8.43 -0.61
N GLY A 189 -0.42 7.34 -1.18
CA GLY A 189 0.85 6.81 -0.71
C GLY A 189 1.94 7.85 -0.99
N THR A 190 2.82 8.11 -0.02
CA THR A 190 4.04 8.86 -0.30
C THR A 190 4.70 8.19 -1.51
N PRO A 191 4.92 8.90 -2.63
CA PRO A 191 5.63 8.32 -3.76
C PRO A 191 6.96 7.79 -3.22
N GLU A 192 7.32 6.55 -3.57
CA GLU A 192 8.72 6.14 -3.40
C GLU A 192 9.57 7.26 -4.01
N PRO A 193 10.57 7.80 -3.29
CA PRO A 193 11.47 8.74 -3.90
C PRO A 193 12.09 8.02 -5.09
N ARG A 194 11.66 8.39 -6.31
CA ARG A 194 12.38 8.04 -7.51
C ARG A 194 13.80 8.51 -7.24
N VAL A 195 14.72 7.56 -7.09
CA VAL A 195 16.14 7.86 -7.18
C VAL A 195 16.36 8.24 -8.64
N VAL A 196 16.03 9.48 -8.96
CA VAL A 196 16.48 10.14 -10.18
C VAL A 196 18.00 10.18 -10.05
N PRO A 197 18.76 9.76 -11.07
CA PRO A 197 20.19 9.95 -11.06
C PRO A 197 20.43 11.44 -10.92
N GLU A 198 21.01 11.87 -9.80
CA GLU A 198 21.48 13.25 -9.63
C GLU A 198 22.44 13.56 -10.78
N GLN A 199 22.03 14.43 -11.69
CA GLN A 199 22.97 15.17 -12.51
C GLN A 199 23.67 16.18 -11.61
N SER A 200 24.74 15.75 -10.93
CA SER A 200 25.55 16.66 -10.11
C SER A 200 26.48 17.47 -11.01
N GLY A 201 26.01 18.65 -11.43
CA GLY A 201 26.82 19.71 -12.01
C GLY A 201 27.04 20.82 -11.00
N ARG A 202 28.32 21.05 -10.65
CA ARG A 202 28.92 22.26 -10.04
C ARG A 202 28.63 22.54 -8.55
N THR A 203 29.69 22.39 -7.76
CA THR A 203 29.87 22.96 -6.43
C THR A 203 29.99 24.49 -6.47
N HIS A 204 29.05 25.20 -5.85
CA HIS A 204 29.29 26.52 -5.26
C HIS A 204 28.78 26.51 -3.80
N PRO A 205 29.52 27.10 -2.86
CA PRO A 205 29.09 27.19 -1.47
C PRO A 205 28.02 28.27 -1.33
N ALA A 206 26.75 27.89 -1.26
CA ALA A 206 25.67 28.82 -0.96
C ALA A 206 25.46 28.91 0.55
N GLN A 207 25.66 30.12 1.06
CA GLN A 207 25.37 30.55 2.43
C GLN A 207 23.92 30.20 2.81
N LEU A 208 23.78 29.59 3.99
CA LEU A 208 22.50 29.34 4.65
C LEU A 208 21.90 30.66 5.17
N THR A 209 21.04 31.29 4.37
CA THR A 209 20.08 32.26 4.91
C THR A 209 18.89 31.47 5.45
N ARG A 210 18.79 31.41 6.78
CA ARG A 210 17.72 30.73 7.51
C ARG A 210 16.47 31.61 7.50
N THR A 211 15.59 31.47 6.51
CA THR A 211 14.21 31.94 6.62
C THR A 211 13.37 30.81 7.20
N ALA A 212 13.17 30.88 8.52
CA ALA A 212 12.23 30.03 9.23
C ALA A 212 10.80 30.48 8.88
N GLU A 213 10.23 29.93 7.81
CA GLU A 213 8.78 29.79 7.73
C GLU A 213 8.40 28.60 8.62
N ARG A 214 7.94 28.93 9.83
CA ARG A 214 7.17 28.00 10.66
C ARG A 214 5.91 27.64 9.87
N SER A 215 5.92 26.50 9.19
CA SER A 215 4.68 25.76 8.96
C SER A 215 4.24 25.24 10.33
N ASP A 216 3.11 25.70 10.83
CA ASP A 216 2.47 25.20 12.04
C ASP A 216 2.07 23.72 11.87
N GLY A 217 3.04 22.83 12.05
CA GLY A 217 2.85 21.39 12.20
C GLY A 217 2.48 21.07 13.65
N ALA A 218 1.33 21.58 14.11
CA ALA A 218 0.82 21.38 15.46
C ALA A 218 -0.26 20.29 15.56
N ASP A 219 -0.26 19.28 14.68
CA ASP A 219 -1.22 18.16 14.73
C ASP A 219 -0.55 16.78 14.87
N ALA A 220 0.79 16.75 15.01
CA ALA A 220 1.56 15.55 15.33
C ALA A 220 1.50 15.25 16.84
N GLY A 221 0.33 14.87 17.35
CA GLY A 221 0.19 14.54 18.77
C GLY A 221 -1.20 14.12 19.24
N ARG A 222 -2.25 14.25 18.42
CA ARG A 222 -3.55 13.66 18.76
C ARG A 222 -3.46 12.14 18.61
N ASN A 223 -3.64 11.41 19.71
CA ASN A 223 -3.79 9.96 19.72
C ASN A 223 -4.98 9.61 18.81
N ARG A 224 -4.68 9.15 17.59
CA ARG A 224 -5.67 8.86 16.54
C ARG A 224 -6.73 7.88 17.03
N GLY A 225 -6.37 6.98 17.94
CA GLY A 225 -7.29 6.02 18.55
C GLY A 225 -8.38 6.67 19.40
N VAL A 226 -8.02 7.65 20.23
CA VAL A 226 -8.99 8.41 21.04
C VAL A 226 -9.92 9.20 20.12
N ALA A 227 -9.39 9.84 19.07
CA ALA A 227 -10.21 10.56 18.11
C ALA A 227 -11.21 9.65 17.38
N VAL A 228 -10.79 8.45 16.97
CA VAL A 228 -11.66 7.44 16.35
C VAL A 228 -12.70 6.94 17.34
N ARG A 229 -12.31 6.61 18.58
CA ARG A 229 -13.23 6.19 19.64
C ARG A 229 -14.29 7.25 19.89
N ASP A 230 -13.87 8.49 20.13
CA ASP A 230 -14.80 9.58 20.40
C ASP A 230 -15.73 9.85 19.22
N ALA A 231 -15.23 9.71 17.98
CA ALA A 231 -16.06 9.84 16.79
C ALA A 231 -17.13 8.73 16.74
N LEU A 232 -16.77 7.47 17.02
CA LEU A 232 -17.70 6.35 17.06
C LEU A 232 -18.72 6.51 18.19
N LEU A 233 -18.30 6.91 19.39
CA LEU A 233 -19.19 7.17 20.53
C LEU A 233 -20.15 8.32 20.24
N ARG A 234 -19.67 9.44 19.70
CA ARG A 234 -20.52 10.57 19.31
C ARG A 234 -21.51 10.18 18.22
N ALA A 235 -21.08 9.42 17.23
CA ALA A 235 -21.97 8.91 16.17
C ALA A 235 -23.03 7.99 16.78
N ALA A 236 -22.63 7.04 17.62
CA ALA A 236 -23.55 6.10 18.26
C ALA A 236 -24.55 6.81 19.16
N GLN A 237 -24.12 7.75 20.00
CA GLN A 237 -25.00 8.56 20.86
C GLN A 237 -25.90 9.49 20.06
N GLY A 238 -25.41 10.07 18.96
CA GLY A 238 -26.21 10.89 18.06
C GLY A 238 -27.33 10.08 17.40
N ILE A 239 -26.99 8.89 16.90
CA ILE A 239 -27.95 7.92 16.37
C ILE A 239 -28.92 7.49 17.49
N ASP A 240 -28.43 7.28 18.71
CA ASP A 240 -29.24 6.88 19.85
C ASP A 240 -30.26 7.95 20.25
N LEU A 241 -29.83 9.19 20.43
CA LEU A 241 -30.70 10.31 20.74
C LEU A 241 -31.76 10.53 19.65
N ALA A 242 -31.40 10.22 18.40
CA ALA A 242 -32.31 10.25 17.29
C ALA A 242 -33.30 9.07 17.34
N LEU A 243 -32.87 7.82 17.49
CA LEU A 243 -33.72 6.63 17.41
C LEU A 243 -34.62 6.44 18.63
N GLY A 244 -35.92 6.23 18.38
CA GLY A 244 -36.87 5.79 19.39
C GLY A 244 -36.53 4.41 19.98
N LYS A 245 -37.16 4.06 21.11
CA LYS A 245 -36.83 2.86 21.91
C LYS A 245 -36.88 1.55 21.11
N ASP A 246 -37.82 1.45 20.17
CA ASP A 246 -38.04 0.27 19.32
C ASP A 246 -37.72 0.52 17.83
N ALA A 247 -37.11 1.68 17.51
CA ALA A 247 -36.80 2.03 16.13
C ALA A 247 -35.68 1.14 15.57
N LYS A 248 -35.91 0.59 14.38
CA LYS A 248 -34.91 -0.15 13.60
C LYS A 248 -34.55 0.67 12.37
N VAL A 249 -33.26 0.77 12.09
CA VAL A 249 -32.79 1.26 10.78
C VAL A 249 -32.47 0.02 9.95
N ASP A 250 -33.12 -0.07 8.81
CA ASP A 250 -32.97 -1.18 7.88
C ASP A 250 -32.87 -0.56 6.48
N VAL A 251 -31.69 -0.68 5.87
CA VAL A 251 -31.40 -0.11 4.56
C VAL A 251 -30.83 -1.19 3.66
N ALA A 252 -31.59 -1.53 2.63
CA ALA A 252 -31.12 -2.34 1.52
C ALA A 252 -30.28 -1.49 0.55
N GLY A 253 -29.49 -2.14 -0.29
CA GLY A 253 -28.80 -1.45 -1.39
C GLY A 253 -27.64 -0.57 -0.95
N VAL A 254 -26.95 -0.89 0.15
CA VAL A 254 -25.76 -0.14 0.58
C VAL A 254 -24.56 -0.54 -0.26
N THR A 255 -24.01 0.40 -1.02
CA THR A 255 -22.75 0.21 -1.74
C THR A 255 -21.65 1.06 -1.12
N ALA A 256 -20.41 0.59 -1.20
CA ALA A 256 -19.23 1.32 -0.79
C ALA A 256 -18.18 1.27 -1.90
N ARG A 257 -17.55 2.42 -2.18
CA ARG A 257 -16.45 2.53 -3.14
C ARG A 257 -15.23 3.12 -2.45
N LEU A 258 -14.15 2.36 -2.42
CA LEU A 258 -12.84 2.85 -2.02
C LEU A 258 -12.10 3.33 -3.26
N ARG A 259 -11.43 4.48 -3.18
CA ARG A 259 -10.65 5.04 -4.30
C ARG A 259 -9.22 5.32 -3.85
N ARG A 260 -8.26 4.93 -4.68
CA ARG A 260 -6.83 5.26 -4.53
C ARG A 260 -6.26 5.55 -5.90
N ASP A 261 -5.79 6.78 -6.13
CA ASP A 261 -5.30 7.22 -7.43
C ASP A 261 -6.35 6.97 -8.54
N THR A 262 -6.02 6.16 -9.54
CA THR A 262 -6.94 5.70 -10.60
C THR A 262 -7.71 4.44 -10.23
N ASP A 263 -7.27 3.72 -9.20
CA ASP A 263 -7.83 2.44 -8.79
C ASP A 263 -9.04 2.64 -7.88
N HIS A 264 -9.95 1.68 -7.95
CA HIS A 264 -11.12 1.65 -7.09
C HIS A 264 -11.47 0.21 -6.72
N LEU A 265 -12.17 0.08 -5.59
CA LEU A 265 -12.76 -1.17 -5.13
C LEU A 265 -14.22 -0.90 -4.81
N ASN A 266 -15.12 -1.62 -5.48
CA ASN A 266 -16.54 -1.58 -5.19
C ASN A 266 -16.92 -2.71 -4.23
N LEU A 267 -17.87 -2.42 -3.34
CA LEU A 267 -18.47 -3.33 -2.39
C LEU A 267 -19.99 -3.09 -2.35
N GLY A 268 -20.78 -4.16 -2.22
CA GLY A 268 -22.23 -4.12 -2.23
C GLY A 268 -22.88 -4.28 -3.62
N PRO A 269 -24.21 -4.24 -3.72
CA PRO A 269 -25.15 -3.82 -2.69
C PRO A 269 -25.26 -4.80 -1.52
N GLY A 270 -25.20 -4.25 -0.30
CA GLY A 270 -25.39 -4.94 0.96
C GLY A 270 -26.64 -4.46 1.70
N HIS A 271 -26.89 -5.09 2.85
CA HIS A 271 -27.93 -4.75 3.81
C HIS A 271 -27.28 -4.17 5.06
N LEU A 272 -27.76 -3.00 5.48
CA LEU A 272 -27.33 -2.31 6.70
C LEU A 272 -28.46 -2.32 7.72
N ALA A 273 -28.20 -2.91 8.88
CA ALA A 273 -29.08 -2.89 10.02
C ALA A 273 -28.45 -2.13 11.18
N VAL A 274 -29.21 -1.23 11.81
CA VAL A 274 -28.82 -0.58 13.07
C VAL A 274 -29.87 -0.82 14.14
N ARG A 275 -29.44 -1.33 15.29
CA ARG A 275 -30.31 -1.71 16.42
C ARG A 275 -29.67 -1.46 17.77
N ARG A 276 -30.49 -1.34 18.81
CA ARG A 276 -30.06 -1.29 20.22
C ARG A 276 -29.99 -2.70 20.80
N GLU A 277 -28.89 -3.04 21.46
CA GLU A 277 -28.72 -4.31 22.17
C GLU A 277 -27.90 -4.13 23.45
N ALA A 278 -28.51 -4.46 24.59
CA ALA A 278 -27.83 -4.52 25.89
C ALA A 278 -26.94 -3.28 26.17
N GLY A 279 -27.52 -2.08 26.03
CA GLY A 279 -26.81 -0.82 26.29
C GLY A 279 -25.79 -0.40 25.21
N SER A 280 -25.83 -1.03 24.04
CA SER A 280 -24.96 -0.69 22.90
C SER A 280 -25.78 -0.48 21.62
N LEU A 281 -25.23 0.33 20.73
CA LEU A 281 -25.66 0.40 19.33
C LEU A 281 -24.90 -0.69 18.56
N VAL A 282 -25.64 -1.52 17.83
CA VAL A 282 -25.11 -2.54 16.95
C VAL A 282 -25.40 -2.14 15.52
N VAL A 283 -24.33 -1.98 14.74
CA VAL A 283 -24.36 -1.74 13.29
C VAL A 283 -23.91 -3.02 12.61
N GLU A 284 -24.75 -3.56 11.74
CA GLU A 284 -24.50 -4.81 11.03
C GLU A 284 -24.59 -4.56 9.53
N LEU A 285 -23.54 -4.94 8.79
CA LEU A 285 -23.49 -4.90 7.33
C LEU A 285 -23.36 -6.33 6.82
N SER A 286 -24.25 -6.73 5.92
CA SER A 286 -24.25 -8.06 5.30
C SER A 286 -24.44 -7.96 3.78
N PRO A 287 -24.07 -8.98 2.99
CA PRO A 287 -24.37 -9.07 1.57
C PRO A 287 -25.90 -9.03 1.33
N GLY A 288 -26.35 -8.42 0.23
CA GLY A 288 -27.78 -8.34 -0.09
C GLY A 288 -28.40 -9.70 -0.49
N ASP A 289 -29.72 -9.82 -0.42
CA ASP A 289 -30.45 -11.07 -0.68
C ASP A 289 -30.16 -11.68 -2.06
N ALA A 290 -29.99 -10.83 -3.09
CA ALA A 290 -29.62 -11.29 -4.43
C ALA A 290 -28.20 -11.91 -4.48
N ALA A 291 -27.27 -11.35 -3.72
CA ALA A 291 -25.91 -11.88 -3.59
C ALA A 291 -25.92 -13.23 -2.86
N ILE A 292 -26.73 -13.36 -1.81
CA ILE A 292 -26.92 -14.62 -1.07
C ILE A 292 -27.60 -15.68 -1.95
N ALA A 293 -28.64 -15.30 -2.71
CA ALA A 293 -29.36 -16.21 -3.59
C ALA A 293 -28.50 -16.70 -4.77
N ALA A 294 -27.67 -15.82 -5.35
CA ALA A 294 -26.74 -16.18 -6.43
C ALA A 294 -25.62 -17.13 -5.95
N ALA A 295 -25.33 -17.13 -4.65
CA ALA A 295 -24.26 -17.92 -4.04
C ALA A 295 -24.65 -19.40 -3.75
N GLY A 296 -25.94 -19.76 -3.88
CA GLY A 296 -26.40 -21.15 -3.76
C GLY A 296 -26.16 -21.80 -2.38
N ALA A 297 -26.29 -23.13 -2.30
CA ALA A 297 -26.19 -23.89 -1.04
C ALA A 297 -24.78 -23.95 -0.40
N ASP A 298 -23.74 -23.59 -1.16
CA ASP A 298 -22.34 -23.57 -0.72
C ASP A 298 -21.97 -22.30 0.08
N ALA A 299 -22.79 -21.25 0.00
CA ALA A 299 -22.68 -20.05 0.82
C ALA A 299 -23.35 -20.26 2.18
N GLN A 300 -22.80 -21.15 3.00
CA GLN A 300 -23.41 -21.52 4.27
C GLN A 300 -23.44 -20.38 5.31
N GLN A 301 -22.69 -19.28 5.12
CA GLN A 301 -22.75 -18.08 5.97
C GLN A 301 -22.45 -16.81 5.15
N ALA A 302 -23.36 -15.83 5.21
CA ALA A 302 -23.10 -14.49 4.69
C ALA A 302 -21.91 -13.86 5.42
N LEU A 303 -21.03 -13.15 4.70
CA LEU A 303 -19.90 -12.45 5.32
C LEU A 303 -20.39 -11.17 5.99
N THR A 304 -20.67 -11.27 7.28
CA THR A 304 -21.27 -10.19 8.07
C THR A 304 -20.20 -9.40 8.81
N PHE A 305 -20.30 -8.08 8.77
CA PHE A 305 -19.51 -7.14 9.55
C PHE A 305 -20.41 -6.58 10.65
N ARG A 306 -20.05 -6.77 11.91
CA ARG A 306 -20.84 -6.32 13.06
C ARG A 306 -19.99 -5.42 13.94
N LEU A 307 -20.39 -4.16 14.07
CA LEU A 307 -19.78 -3.17 14.96
C LEU A 307 -20.69 -2.92 16.16
N ARG A 308 -20.17 -3.12 17.37
CA ARG A 308 -20.85 -2.84 18.64
C ARG A 308 -20.18 -1.65 19.32
N VAL A 309 -20.95 -0.58 19.52
CA VAL A 309 -20.50 0.66 20.17
C VAL A 309 -21.34 0.90 21.43
N PRO A 310 -20.74 1.06 22.62
CA PRO A 310 -21.50 1.29 23.85
C PRO A 310 -22.18 2.67 23.84
N LEU A 311 -23.40 2.73 24.38
CA LEU A 311 -24.22 3.96 24.43
C LEU A 311 -23.95 4.80 25.68
N SER A 312 -23.62 4.14 26.79
CA SER A 312 -23.20 4.78 28.03
C SER A 312 -21.73 4.53 28.28
N ASP A 313 -20.95 5.61 28.40
CA ASP A 313 -19.56 5.56 28.83
C ASP A 313 -19.49 6.06 30.29
N ALA A 314 -20.15 5.34 31.20
CA ALA A 314 -20.08 5.68 32.62
C ALA A 314 -18.62 5.61 33.05
N LYS A 315 -18.07 6.71 33.58
CA LYS A 315 -16.65 6.83 33.98
C LYS A 315 -16.16 5.70 34.91
N GLU A 316 -17.07 5.01 35.58
CA GLU A 316 -16.78 3.91 36.51
C GLU A 316 -16.66 2.54 35.82
N THR A 317 -17.21 2.33 34.61
CA THR A 317 -17.12 1.08 33.83
C THR A 317 -17.07 1.34 32.32
N PRO A 318 -16.01 1.98 31.80
CA PRO A 318 -15.89 2.29 30.38
C PRO A 318 -15.77 0.98 29.56
N GLN A 319 -16.55 0.88 28.48
CA GLN A 319 -16.70 -0.35 27.70
C GLN A 319 -15.90 -0.32 26.40
N GLU A 320 -15.48 -1.50 25.96
CA GLU A 320 -14.76 -1.68 24.69
C GLU A 320 -15.68 -1.48 23.48
N ILE A 321 -15.11 -1.04 22.37
CA ILE A 321 -15.77 -1.07 21.06
C ILE A 321 -15.28 -2.33 20.35
N VAL A 322 -16.22 -3.15 19.87
CA VAL A 322 -15.90 -4.44 19.25
C VAL A 322 -16.43 -4.47 17.83
N ALA A 323 -15.58 -4.86 16.88
CA ALA A 323 -15.97 -5.15 15.51
C ALA A 323 -15.66 -6.63 15.20
N ASP A 324 -16.68 -7.38 14.82
CA ASP A 324 -16.57 -8.76 14.39
C ASP A 324 -16.79 -8.85 12.87
N VAL A 325 -16.01 -9.68 12.20
CA VAL A 325 -16.21 -10.09 10.80
C VAL A 325 -16.35 -11.60 10.81
N GLN A 326 -17.43 -12.13 10.27
CA GLN A 326 -17.63 -13.58 10.22
C GLN A 326 -18.42 -13.98 8.98
N GLY A 327 -17.94 -15.00 8.28
CA GLY A 327 -18.71 -15.72 7.27
C GLY A 327 -17.86 -16.18 6.10
N GLY A 328 -18.54 -16.64 5.06
CA GLY A 328 -17.96 -17.28 3.88
C GLY A 328 -17.96 -18.81 3.96
N PRO A 329 -17.54 -19.50 2.88
CA PRO A 329 -16.98 -18.92 1.66
C PRO A 329 -18.02 -18.12 0.86
N ILE A 330 -17.62 -16.94 0.39
CA ILE A 330 -18.44 -16.07 -0.47
C ILE A 330 -17.58 -15.51 -1.61
N TRP A 331 -18.13 -15.40 -2.81
CA TRP A 331 -17.38 -14.91 -3.98
C TRP A 331 -17.24 -13.39 -3.97
N LEU A 332 -16.10 -12.85 -4.41
CA LEU A 332 -15.87 -11.40 -4.45
C LEU A 332 -16.89 -10.68 -5.33
N SER A 333 -17.30 -11.30 -6.45
CA SER A 333 -18.38 -10.79 -7.30
C SER A 333 -19.70 -10.58 -6.56
N THR A 334 -20.06 -11.50 -5.64
CA THR A 334 -21.28 -11.38 -4.82
C THR A 334 -21.16 -10.30 -3.75
N LEU A 335 -19.93 -9.94 -3.38
CA LEU A 335 -19.66 -8.80 -2.50
C LEU A 335 -19.62 -7.47 -3.26
N GLY A 336 -19.91 -7.43 -4.56
CA GLY A 336 -19.91 -6.19 -5.35
C GLY A 336 -18.58 -5.82 -5.98
N VAL A 337 -17.56 -6.68 -5.88
CA VAL A 337 -16.26 -6.45 -6.50
C VAL A 337 -16.39 -6.74 -8.00
N HIS A 338 -15.89 -5.83 -8.83
CA HIS A 338 -15.93 -5.96 -10.28
C HIS A 338 -14.58 -6.37 -10.86
N GLU A 339 -14.62 -6.90 -12.08
CA GLU A 339 -13.41 -7.10 -12.89
C GLU A 339 -12.68 -5.76 -13.08
N GLY A 340 -11.36 -5.74 -12.82
CA GLY A 340 -10.52 -4.55 -12.88
C GLY A 340 -10.41 -3.77 -11.57
N ASP A 341 -11.29 -4.01 -10.58
CA ASP A 341 -11.19 -3.36 -9.26
C ASP A 341 -9.84 -3.70 -8.62
N MET A 342 -9.02 -2.69 -8.33
CA MET A 342 -7.64 -2.86 -7.81
C MET A 342 -6.78 -3.84 -8.63
N GLY A 343 -7.04 -3.95 -9.95
CA GLY A 343 -6.35 -4.88 -10.84
C GLY A 343 -6.80 -6.34 -10.70
N LEU A 344 -7.86 -6.63 -9.96
CA LEU A 344 -8.43 -7.98 -9.80
C LEU A 344 -9.05 -8.47 -11.11
N PHE A 345 -8.99 -9.78 -11.33
CA PHE A 345 -9.79 -10.45 -12.37
C PHE A 345 -10.27 -11.80 -11.88
N ASP A 346 -11.16 -12.48 -12.63
CA ASP A 346 -11.80 -13.73 -12.20
C ASP A 346 -12.50 -13.63 -10.83
N VAL A 347 -13.09 -12.47 -10.54
CA VAL A 347 -13.72 -12.17 -9.23
C VAL A 347 -14.94 -13.06 -8.96
N ALA A 348 -15.51 -13.65 -10.01
CA ALA A 348 -16.56 -14.67 -9.94
C ALA A 348 -16.10 -16.02 -9.40
N ARG A 349 -14.78 -16.32 -9.45
CA ARG A 349 -14.19 -17.57 -8.93
C ARG A 349 -13.39 -17.36 -7.65
N THR A 350 -13.10 -16.11 -7.31
CA THR A 350 -12.35 -15.75 -6.11
C THR A 350 -13.30 -15.79 -4.91
N SER A 351 -13.02 -16.64 -3.92
CA SER A 351 -13.85 -16.78 -2.73
C SER A 351 -13.08 -16.43 -1.46
N ILE A 352 -13.74 -15.77 -0.52
CA ILE A 352 -13.18 -15.42 0.79
C ILE A 352 -14.01 -16.04 1.92
N VAL A 353 -13.32 -16.55 2.94
CA VAL A 353 -13.87 -16.89 4.25
C VAL A 353 -13.04 -16.17 5.30
N SER A 354 -13.67 -15.55 6.29
CA SER A 354 -12.97 -14.79 7.32
C SER A 354 -13.70 -14.85 8.63
N ARG A 355 -12.93 -14.94 9.72
CA ARG A 355 -13.38 -14.73 11.09
C ARG A 355 -12.37 -13.80 11.74
N ALA A 356 -12.79 -12.61 12.11
CA ALA A 356 -11.93 -11.66 12.81
C ALA A 356 -12.71 -10.93 13.90
N ARG A 357 -12.02 -10.61 14.99
CA ARG A 357 -12.48 -9.74 16.06
C ARG A 357 -11.45 -8.65 16.26
N VAL A 358 -11.93 -7.41 16.25
CA VAL A 358 -11.15 -6.20 16.50
C VAL A 358 -11.73 -5.52 17.73
N VAL A 359 -10.88 -5.22 18.71
CA VAL A 359 -11.26 -4.63 19.99
C VAL A 359 -10.51 -3.32 20.18
N LEU A 360 -11.24 -2.23 20.27
CA LEU A 360 -10.72 -0.92 20.64
C LEU A 360 -10.98 -0.71 22.14
N SER A 361 -9.90 -0.51 22.90
CA SER A 361 -9.98 -0.43 24.36
C SER A 361 -10.86 0.72 24.85
N ALA A 362 -11.31 0.58 26.09
CA ALA A 362 -12.15 1.54 26.79
C ALA A 362 -11.54 2.96 26.87
N ASP A 363 -10.21 3.07 26.94
CA ASP A 363 -9.47 4.34 26.94
C ASP A 363 -9.12 4.85 25.53
N GLY A 364 -9.46 4.09 24.47
CA GLY A 364 -9.13 4.40 23.08
C GLY A 364 -7.63 4.36 22.76
N GLN A 365 -6.78 3.82 23.64
CA GLN A 365 -5.34 3.81 23.45
C GLN A 365 -4.82 2.58 22.72
N THR A 366 -5.53 1.46 22.82
CA THR A 366 -5.06 0.17 22.29
C THR A 366 -6.07 -0.46 21.34
N LEU A 367 -5.55 -1.18 20.35
CA LEU A 367 -6.30 -1.96 19.38
C LEU A 367 -5.80 -3.40 19.44
N GLY A 368 -6.69 -4.33 19.77
CA GLY A 368 -6.49 -5.77 19.65
C GLY A 368 -7.12 -6.28 18.35
N VAL A 369 -6.44 -7.17 17.66
CA VAL A 369 -6.92 -7.87 16.47
C VAL A 369 -6.64 -9.35 16.66
N ASP A 370 -7.67 -10.18 16.49
CA ASP A 370 -7.57 -11.64 16.47
C ASP A 370 -8.40 -12.12 15.30
N GLY A 371 -7.77 -12.73 14.30
CA GLY A 371 -8.51 -13.18 13.13
C GLY A 371 -7.78 -14.17 12.26
N GLU A 372 -8.57 -14.95 11.55
CA GLU A 372 -8.14 -15.92 10.55
C GLU A 372 -9.01 -15.81 9.31
N GLY A 373 -8.47 -16.26 8.19
CA GLY A 373 -9.24 -16.31 6.96
C GLY A 373 -8.51 -17.06 5.87
N ARG A 374 -9.23 -17.26 4.78
CA ARG A 374 -8.73 -17.89 3.58
C ARG A 374 -9.36 -17.25 2.37
N LEU A 375 -8.53 -17.01 1.37
CA LEU A 375 -8.93 -16.51 0.08
C LEU A 375 -8.45 -17.54 -0.96
N ARG A 376 -9.37 -18.00 -1.80
CA ARG A 376 -9.10 -18.98 -2.85
C ARG A 376 -9.24 -18.37 -4.23
N ASN A 377 -8.43 -18.83 -5.17
CA ASN A 377 -8.41 -18.41 -6.57
C ASN A 377 -8.23 -16.90 -6.77
N LEU A 378 -7.40 -16.21 -5.98
CA LEU A 378 -7.12 -14.79 -6.22
C LEU A 378 -6.41 -14.62 -7.56
N SER A 379 -6.95 -13.73 -8.36
CA SER A 379 -6.39 -13.36 -9.66
C SER A 379 -6.21 -11.85 -9.69
N LEU A 380 -4.98 -11.37 -9.89
CA LEU A 380 -4.65 -9.96 -9.92
C LEU A 380 -3.53 -9.59 -10.91
N ARG A 381 -3.59 -8.36 -11.42
CA ARG A 381 -2.55 -7.73 -12.25
C ARG A 381 -1.86 -6.64 -11.44
N SER A 382 -0.56 -6.79 -11.21
CA SER A 382 0.25 -5.78 -10.54
C SER A 382 1.68 -5.82 -11.02
N ALA A 383 2.11 -4.77 -11.73
CA ALA A 383 3.48 -4.64 -12.26
C ALA A 383 4.56 -4.67 -11.16
N ALA A 384 4.20 -4.31 -9.92
CA ALA A 384 5.09 -4.42 -8.77
C ALA A 384 5.34 -5.89 -8.38
N LEU A 385 4.34 -6.76 -8.57
CA LEU A 385 4.43 -8.18 -8.24
C LEU A 385 5.00 -9.00 -9.41
N ALA A 386 4.43 -8.87 -10.60
CA ALA A 386 4.82 -9.61 -11.79
C ALA A 386 4.48 -8.84 -13.07
N ASP A 387 5.24 -9.09 -14.14
CA ASP A 387 4.93 -8.54 -15.46
C ASP A 387 3.74 -9.28 -16.11
N GLU A 388 3.53 -10.54 -15.73
CA GLU A 388 2.39 -11.36 -16.14
C GLU A 388 1.27 -11.36 -15.08
N PRO A 389 0.00 -11.56 -15.49
CA PRO A 389 -1.11 -11.70 -14.55
C PRO A 389 -0.90 -12.88 -13.60
N ILE A 390 -1.13 -12.65 -12.31
CA ILE A 390 -1.08 -13.69 -11.29
C ILE A 390 -2.49 -14.26 -11.18
N ALA A 391 -2.66 -15.55 -11.43
CA ALA A 391 -3.96 -16.20 -11.39
C ALA A 391 -3.98 -17.37 -10.41
N GLY A 392 -5.12 -17.59 -9.76
CA GLY A 392 -5.36 -18.79 -8.95
C GLY A 392 -4.56 -18.86 -7.65
N LEU A 393 -4.24 -17.72 -7.04
CA LEU A 393 -3.45 -17.66 -5.80
C LEU A 393 -4.33 -17.99 -4.59
N ASP A 394 -3.94 -19.02 -3.84
CA ASP A 394 -4.58 -19.43 -2.59
C ASP A 394 -3.78 -18.92 -1.39
N LEU A 395 -4.45 -18.14 -0.54
CA LEU A 395 -3.89 -17.50 0.64
C LEU A 395 -4.69 -17.91 1.87
N ALA A 396 -4.02 -18.26 2.96
CA ALA A 396 -4.65 -18.30 4.28
C ALA A 396 -3.82 -17.50 5.28
N TRP A 397 -4.49 -16.97 6.29
CA TRP A 397 -3.83 -16.22 7.34
C TRP A 397 -4.47 -16.52 8.69
N ARG A 398 -3.66 -16.38 9.73
CA ARG A 398 -4.08 -16.28 11.12
C ARG A 398 -3.18 -15.26 11.79
N ALA A 399 -3.77 -14.30 12.49
CA ALA A 399 -2.99 -13.28 13.16
C ALA A 399 -3.67 -12.85 14.46
N LYS A 400 -2.86 -12.74 15.51
CA LYS A 400 -3.24 -12.15 16.78
C LYS A 400 -2.23 -11.08 17.15
N ALA A 401 -2.69 -9.85 17.27
CA ALA A 401 -1.86 -8.70 17.54
C ALA A 401 -2.56 -7.68 18.44
N ASN A 402 -1.79 -6.96 19.23
CA ASN A 402 -2.24 -5.86 20.06
C ASN A 402 -1.26 -4.69 19.95
N GLY A 403 -1.77 -3.48 19.81
CA GLY A 403 -0.91 -2.31 19.64
C GLY A 403 -1.53 -1.04 20.21
N LYS A 404 -0.68 -0.05 20.47
CA LYS A 404 -1.10 1.31 20.79
C LYS A 404 -1.38 2.08 19.51
N LEU A 405 -2.48 2.82 19.51
CA LEU A 405 -2.96 3.57 18.35
C LEU A 405 -2.17 4.85 18.07
N ASP A 406 -1.28 5.25 18.99
CA ASP A 406 -0.25 6.27 18.77
C ASP A 406 0.96 5.74 17.99
N GLY A 407 0.98 4.44 17.66
CA GLY A 407 2.06 3.74 16.98
C GLY A 407 3.20 3.29 17.89
N SER A 408 3.24 3.75 19.15
CA SER A 408 4.38 3.58 20.07
C SER A 408 4.69 2.14 20.44
N LYS A 409 3.71 1.25 20.28
CA LYS A 409 3.88 -0.18 20.57
C LYS A 409 3.00 -1.01 19.65
N LEU A 410 3.54 -2.10 19.12
CA LEU A 410 2.82 -3.16 18.44
C LEU A 410 3.41 -4.49 18.88
N VAL A 411 2.55 -5.45 19.22
CA VAL A 411 2.92 -6.81 19.58
C VAL A 411 2.10 -7.74 18.71
N ALA A 412 2.78 -8.56 17.90
CA ALA A 412 2.20 -9.68 17.18
C ALA A 412 2.52 -10.94 18.00
N GLU A 413 1.50 -11.49 18.66
CA GLU A 413 1.63 -12.71 19.47
C GLU A 413 1.84 -13.93 18.58
N ASP A 414 1.06 -14.00 17.50
CA ASP A 414 1.12 -15.06 16.50
C ASP A 414 0.68 -14.48 15.15
N ALA A 415 1.41 -14.81 14.09
CA ALA A 415 1.10 -14.41 12.73
C ALA A 415 1.56 -15.53 11.78
N GLU A 416 0.58 -16.24 11.23
CA GLU A 416 0.76 -17.30 10.23
C GLU A 416 0.19 -16.82 8.89
N VAL A 417 0.97 -17.01 7.83
CA VAL A 417 0.53 -16.80 6.45
C VAL A 417 0.90 -18.02 5.64
N ASP A 418 -0.11 -18.63 5.03
CA ASP A 418 0.04 -19.76 4.13
C ASP A 418 -0.18 -19.29 2.69
N LEU A 419 0.75 -19.66 1.81
CA LEU A 419 0.66 -19.53 0.37
C LEU A 419 0.82 -20.91 -0.25
N GLY A 420 -0.31 -21.58 -0.53
CA GLY A 420 -0.31 -23.01 -0.86
C GLY A 420 0.33 -23.84 0.25
N ALA A 421 1.46 -24.49 -0.05
CA ALA A 421 2.26 -25.26 0.90
C ALA A 421 3.34 -24.43 1.62
N LEU A 422 3.60 -23.19 1.19
CA LEU A 422 4.57 -22.31 1.84
C LEU A 422 3.92 -21.67 3.07
N ARG A 423 4.45 -21.96 4.25
CA ARG A 423 3.97 -21.43 5.53
C ARG A 423 5.01 -20.50 6.15
N LEU A 424 4.62 -19.27 6.45
CA LEU A 424 5.42 -18.31 7.20
C LEU A 424 4.78 -18.08 8.57
N ILE A 425 5.55 -18.31 9.63
CA ILE A 425 5.17 -18.06 11.02
C ILE A 425 6.05 -16.91 11.53
N ALA A 426 5.45 -15.92 12.16
CA ALA A 426 6.16 -14.78 12.72
C ALA A 426 5.53 -14.33 14.03
N ARG A 427 6.38 -13.84 14.93
CA ARG A 427 5.97 -13.19 16.18
C ARG A 427 6.95 -12.09 16.51
N GLY A 428 6.50 -11.04 17.15
CA GLY A 428 7.40 -9.97 17.51
C GLY A 428 6.74 -8.78 18.17
N GLU A 429 7.59 -7.89 18.65
CA GLU A 429 7.25 -6.63 19.27
C GLU A 429 8.02 -5.51 18.59
N TYR A 430 7.33 -4.39 18.42
CA TYR A 430 7.85 -3.13 17.97
C TYR A 430 7.50 -2.09 19.02
N GLU A 431 8.47 -1.25 19.37
CA GLU A 431 8.26 -0.10 20.24
C GLU A 431 8.99 1.11 19.64
N HIS A 432 8.43 2.30 19.78
CA HIS A 432 9.17 3.53 19.50
C HIS A 432 8.99 4.60 20.57
N ALA A 433 10.07 5.29 20.87
CA ALA A 433 10.13 6.41 21.80
C ALA A 433 10.95 7.54 21.18
N GLY A 434 10.29 8.65 20.86
CA GLY A 434 10.89 9.74 20.08
C GLY A 434 11.38 9.23 18.72
N ASN A 435 12.68 9.39 18.44
CA ASN A 435 13.32 8.89 17.22
C ASN A 435 13.87 7.47 17.34
N SER A 436 13.77 6.82 18.50
CA SER A 436 14.27 5.46 18.68
C SER A 436 13.19 4.43 18.35
N HIS A 437 13.54 3.46 17.51
CA HIS A 437 12.74 2.29 17.17
C HIS A 437 13.44 1.05 17.70
N ARG A 438 12.69 0.25 18.45
CA ARG A 438 13.10 -1.06 18.96
C ARG A 438 12.23 -2.12 18.33
N VAL A 439 12.85 -3.16 17.80
CA VAL A 439 12.17 -4.33 17.25
C VAL A 439 12.78 -5.57 17.87
N ARG A 440 11.95 -6.54 18.22
CA ARG A 440 12.35 -7.90 18.57
C ARG A 440 11.36 -8.88 17.99
N GLY A 441 11.81 -9.97 17.39
CA GLY A 441 10.90 -10.97 16.88
C GLY A 441 11.60 -12.22 16.39
N THR A 442 10.80 -13.21 16.04
CA THR A 442 11.25 -14.43 15.36
C THR A 442 10.38 -14.67 14.14
N PHE A 443 10.96 -15.32 13.15
CA PHE A 443 10.25 -15.79 11.97
C PHE A 443 10.71 -17.21 11.64
N GLU A 444 9.82 -18.00 11.06
CA GLU A 444 10.07 -19.38 10.69
C GLU A 444 9.30 -19.71 9.41
N VAL A 445 9.98 -20.37 8.48
CA VAL A 445 9.36 -21.17 7.43
C VAL A 445 9.70 -22.63 7.76
N PRO A 446 8.71 -23.43 8.18
CA PRO A 446 8.93 -24.83 8.52
C PRO A 446 9.55 -25.60 7.35
N LEU A 447 10.30 -26.65 7.67
CA LEU A 447 10.96 -27.49 6.67
C LEU A 447 9.92 -28.07 5.69
N THR A 448 9.95 -27.59 4.45
CA THR A 448 8.96 -27.88 3.41
C THR A 448 9.66 -28.42 2.16
N ALA A 449 9.03 -29.36 1.46
CA ALA A 449 9.56 -29.91 0.22
C ALA A 449 9.71 -28.80 -0.84
N CYS A 450 10.86 -28.74 -1.51
CA CYS A 450 11.17 -27.67 -2.47
C CYS A 450 10.21 -27.67 -3.66
N GLN A 451 9.80 -28.85 -4.13
CA GLN A 451 8.82 -28.97 -5.21
C GLN A 451 7.46 -28.41 -4.78
N SER A 452 6.99 -28.74 -3.57
CA SER A 452 5.71 -28.23 -3.06
C SER A 452 5.70 -26.71 -2.96
N MET A 453 6.82 -26.09 -2.56
CA MET A 453 6.94 -24.63 -2.55
C MET A 453 6.88 -24.06 -3.97
N LEU A 454 7.61 -24.63 -4.94
CA LEU A 454 7.57 -24.18 -6.33
C LEU A 454 6.16 -24.32 -6.93
N ASP A 455 5.47 -25.43 -6.67
CA ASP A 455 4.11 -25.70 -7.13
C ASP A 455 3.07 -24.74 -6.52
N SER A 456 3.37 -24.17 -5.36
CA SER A 456 2.51 -23.19 -4.68
C SER A 456 2.64 -21.79 -5.24
N VAL A 457 3.68 -21.53 -6.06
CA VAL A 457 3.90 -20.23 -6.67
C VAL A 457 3.10 -20.15 -7.99
N PRO A 458 2.21 -19.14 -8.15
CA PRO A 458 1.46 -18.97 -9.39
C PRO A 458 2.36 -18.90 -10.63
N LYS A 459 1.86 -19.45 -11.74
CA LYS A 459 2.60 -19.49 -13.01
C LYS A 459 3.10 -18.12 -13.47
N GLY A 460 2.30 -17.05 -13.32
CA GLY A 460 2.72 -15.69 -13.69
C GLY A 460 3.92 -15.16 -12.90
N ILE A 461 4.22 -15.72 -11.71
CA ILE A 461 5.40 -15.36 -10.90
C ILE A 461 6.64 -16.14 -11.36
N VAL A 462 6.48 -17.37 -11.84
CA VAL A 462 7.57 -18.27 -12.24
C VAL A 462 7.53 -18.65 -13.73
N ALA A 463 7.00 -17.76 -14.58
CA ALA A 463 6.68 -18.06 -15.97
C ALA A 463 7.88 -18.61 -16.77
N LYS A 464 9.08 -18.06 -16.56
CA LYS A 464 10.31 -18.53 -17.22
C LYS A 464 10.79 -19.89 -16.70
N LEU A 465 10.43 -20.26 -15.48
CA LEU A 465 10.85 -21.51 -14.83
C LEU A 465 9.85 -22.64 -15.05
N HIS A 466 8.89 -22.47 -15.96
CA HIS A 466 7.93 -23.52 -16.29
C HIS A 466 8.64 -24.78 -16.79
N GLY A 467 8.46 -25.90 -16.08
CA GLY A 467 9.15 -27.17 -16.36
C GLY A 467 10.37 -27.42 -15.48
N MET A 468 10.78 -26.46 -14.64
CA MET A 468 11.77 -26.71 -13.58
C MET A 468 11.21 -27.70 -12.56
N ARG A 469 12.03 -28.65 -12.13
CA ARG A 469 11.71 -29.55 -11.01
C ARG A 469 12.79 -29.50 -9.94
N LEU A 470 12.35 -29.53 -8.69
CA LEU A 470 13.19 -29.49 -7.50
C LEU A 470 13.06 -30.79 -6.69
N ALA A 471 14.15 -31.18 -6.02
CA ALA A 471 14.14 -32.21 -4.99
C ALA A 471 14.74 -31.66 -3.69
N GLY A 472 14.44 -32.31 -2.57
CA GLY A 472 14.91 -31.91 -1.24
C GLY A 472 13.90 -31.05 -0.48
N SER A 473 14.37 -30.47 0.61
CA SER A 473 13.58 -29.64 1.53
C SER A 473 14.30 -28.35 1.88
N PHE A 474 13.51 -27.32 2.19
CA PHE A 474 13.98 -26.01 2.62
C PHE A 474 13.21 -25.55 3.84
N GLY A 475 13.91 -24.99 4.80
CA GLY A 475 13.36 -24.31 5.96
C GLY A 475 14.28 -23.17 6.36
N ILE A 476 13.70 -22.15 6.97
CA ILE A 476 14.46 -21.03 7.52
C ILE A 476 13.88 -20.67 8.87
N GLU A 477 14.73 -20.48 9.86
CA GLU A 477 14.35 -19.94 11.17
C GLU A 477 15.22 -18.73 11.48
N GLY A 478 14.66 -17.71 12.10
CA GLY A 478 15.44 -16.52 12.40
C GLY A 478 14.88 -15.71 13.55
N LYS A 479 15.77 -14.90 14.11
CA LYS A 479 15.49 -13.95 15.18
C LYS A 479 16.10 -12.61 14.82
N LEU A 480 15.36 -11.55 15.08
CA LEU A 480 15.86 -10.20 14.96
C LEU A 480 15.63 -9.44 16.26
N ARG A 481 16.59 -8.60 16.62
CA ARG A 481 16.52 -7.65 17.72
C ARG A 481 17.38 -6.45 17.38
N PHE A 482 16.79 -5.26 17.29
CA PHE A 482 17.56 -4.04 17.10
C PHE A 482 16.95 -2.84 17.82
N ASP A 483 17.81 -1.88 18.16
CA ASP A 483 17.44 -0.58 18.69
C ASP A 483 18.20 0.48 17.88
N THR A 484 17.46 1.34 17.16
CA THR A 484 18.08 2.34 16.27
C THR A 484 18.92 3.39 17.01
N ALA A 485 18.70 3.61 18.31
CA ALA A 485 19.51 4.54 19.09
C ALA A 485 20.89 3.97 19.43
N ASN A 486 21.01 2.63 19.48
CA ASN A 486 22.25 1.93 19.86
C ASN A 486 22.54 0.77 18.90
N LEU A 487 22.42 1.01 17.60
CA LEU A 487 22.47 -0.04 16.58
C LEU A 487 23.79 -0.82 16.61
N ASP A 488 24.91 -0.16 16.88
CA ASP A 488 26.24 -0.80 16.93
C ASP A 488 26.38 -1.82 18.07
N ARG A 489 25.62 -1.68 19.16
CA ARG A 489 25.67 -2.58 20.34
C ARG A 489 24.51 -3.56 20.40
N ASN A 490 23.35 -3.18 19.88
CA ASN A 490 22.10 -3.89 20.09
C ASN A 490 21.49 -4.46 18.80
N PHE A 491 22.26 -4.61 17.73
CA PHE A 491 21.81 -5.27 16.50
C PHE A 491 22.14 -6.76 16.53
N LEU A 492 21.10 -7.59 16.61
CA LEU A 492 21.13 -9.03 16.38
C LEU A 492 20.18 -9.32 15.23
N LEU A 493 20.71 -9.84 14.14
CA LEU A 493 19.93 -10.43 13.07
C LEU A 493 20.63 -11.73 12.73
N ASP A 494 19.94 -12.83 13.00
CA ASP A 494 20.51 -14.17 12.97
C ASP A 494 19.46 -15.12 12.43
N TRP A 495 19.83 -15.97 11.49
CA TRP A 495 18.93 -16.95 10.90
C TRP A 495 19.69 -18.21 10.50
N GLY A 496 19.05 -19.36 10.67
CA GLY A 496 19.53 -20.64 10.18
C GLY A 496 18.74 -21.04 8.93
N VAL A 497 19.45 -21.51 7.90
CA VAL A 497 18.84 -22.06 6.69
C VAL A 497 19.10 -23.56 6.64
N SER A 498 18.05 -24.35 6.63
CA SER A 498 18.11 -25.79 6.33
C SER A 498 17.74 -25.98 4.87
N ASN A 499 18.72 -26.04 3.97
CA ASN A 499 18.48 -26.15 2.53
C ASN A 499 19.16 -27.39 1.94
N THR A 500 18.34 -28.29 1.39
CA THR A 500 18.77 -29.43 0.57
C THR A 500 18.13 -29.39 -0.82
N CYS A 501 17.55 -28.25 -1.20
CA CYS A 501 16.98 -28.06 -2.53
C CYS A 501 18.05 -28.24 -3.60
N ARG A 502 17.72 -29.05 -4.60
CA ARG A 502 18.48 -29.18 -5.82
C ARG A 502 17.56 -29.17 -7.03
N VAL A 503 18.01 -28.56 -8.10
CA VAL A 503 17.34 -28.63 -9.39
C VAL A 503 17.60 -30.00 -9.99
N THR A 504 16.53 -30.68 -10.39
CA THR A 504 16.60 -32.04 -10.98
C THR A 504 16.23 -32.05 -12.45
N GLU A 505 15.38 -31.12 -12.87
CA GLU A 505 15.06 -30.88 -14.27
C GLU A 505 15.01 -29.38 -14.52
N MET A 506 15.53 -28.96 -15.67
CA MET A 506 15.63 -27.56 -16.09
C MET A 506 15.14 -27.44 -17.54
N PRO A 507 14.34 -26.42 -17.89
CA PRO A 507 13.98 -26.18 -19.28
C PRO A 507 15.23 -26.02 -20.17
N PRO A 508 15.30 -26.64 -21.36
CA PRO A 508 16.49 -26.61 -22.20
C PRO A 508 17.00 -25.19 -22.54
N GLU A 509 16.09 -24.24 -22.67
CA GLU A 509 16.39 -22.83 -22.91
C GLU A 509 17.10 -22.14 -21.72
N LEU A 510 16.97 -22.69 -20.51
CA LEU A 510 17.62 -22.19 -19.29
C LEU A 510 18.79 -23.07 -18.82
N SER A 511 19.04 -24.23 -19.45
CA SER A 511 20.14 -25.11 -19.06
C SER A 511 21.50 -24.41 -19.22
N VAL A 512 22.43 -24.63 -18.28
CA VAL A 512 23.79 -24.10 -18.37
C VAL A 512 24.58 -24.66 -19.55
N ASP A 513 24.18 -25.81 -20.10
CA ASP A 513 24.85 -26.43 -21.26
C ASP A 513 24.88 -25.51 -22.48
N ARG A 514 23.91 -24.58 -22.58
CA ARG A 514 23.88 -23.60 -23.67
C ARG A 514 25.10 -22.66 -23.65
N PHE A 515 25.72 -22.46 -22.50
CA PHE A 515 26.85 -21.54 -22.33
C PHE A 515 28.20 -22.16 -22.69
N LYS A 516 28.23 -23.47 -22.97
CA LYS A 516 29.42 -24.20 -23.45
C LYS A 516 29.84 -23.80 -24.87
N ARG A 517 28.99 -23.05 -25.58
CA ARG A 517 29.16 -22.61 -26.96
C ARG A 517 28.61 -21.21 -27.14
N ALA A 518 28.81 -20.62 -28.32
CA ALA A 518 28.16 -19.37 -28.68
C ALA A 518 26.63 -19.44 -28.49
N PHE A 519 26.09 -18.45 -27.80
CA PHE A 519 24.68 -18.28 -27.47
C PHE A 519 24.25 -16.83 -27.71
N ARG A 520 22.97 -16.64 -27.98
CA ARG A 520 22.38 -15.30 -28.07
C ARG A 520 21.83 -14.85 -26.74
N ARG A 521 22.00 -13.56 -26.44
CA ARG A 521 21.37 -12.90 -25.28
C ARG A 521 20.84 -11.53 -25.66
N LEU A 522 19.74 -11.17 -25.02
CA LEU A 522 19.13 -9.86 -25.16
C LEU A 522 19.87 -8.85 -24.27
N VAL A 523 20.34 -7.77 -24.87
CA VAL A 523 20.95 -6.64 -24.16
C VAL A 523 20.20 -5.33 -24.45
N TYR A 524 20.51 -4.31 -23.66
CA TYR A 524 19.85 -3.02 -23.74
C TYR A 524 20.83 -1.98 -24.29
N GLY A 525 20.50 -1.39 -25.43
CA GLY A 525 21.21 -0.27 -26.03
C GLY A 525 20.72 1.10 -25.55
N PRO A 526 21.25 2.19 -26.13
CA PRO A 526 20.85 3.55 -25.81
C PRO A 526 19.32 3.74 -25.94
N GLY A 527 18.72 4.45 -24.98
CA GLY A 527 17.26 4.65 -24.91
C GLY A 527 16.46 3.40 -24.49
N GLY A 528 17.11 2.33 -24.03
CA GLY A 528 16.45 1.09 -23.61
C GLY A 528 16.05 0.16 -24.75
N LYS A 529 16.54 0.42 -25.97
CA LYS A 529 16.27 -0.42 -27.15
C LYS A 529 16.86 -1.82 -26.94
N ARG A 530 16.04 -2.84 -27.17
CA ARG A 530 16.45 -4.25 -27.12
C ARG A 530 17.32 -4.60 -28.34
N VAL A 531 18.49 -5.20 -28.10
CA VAL A 531 19.43 -5.66 -29.13
C VAL A 531 19.87 -7.08 -28.78
N ASP A 532 19.85 -7.98 -29.75
CA ASP A 532 20.43 -9.31 -29.57
C ASP A 532 21.92 -9.26 -29.87
N ILE A 533 22.73 -9.80 -28.96
CA ILE A 533 24.15 -10.03 -29.20
C ILE A 533 24.48 -11.52 -29.07
N GLU A 534 25.46 -11.95 -29.85
CA GLU A 534 26.06 -13.27 -29.72
C GLU A 534 27.20 -13.20 -28.70
N SER A 535 27.33 -14.20 -27.86
CA SER A 535 28.32 -14.27 -26.79
C SER A 535 28.61 -15.73 -26.46
N GLY A 536 29.74 -16.03 -25.83
CA GLY A 536 30.09 -17.39 -25.43
C GLY A 536 31.42 -17.84 -26.06
N PRO A 537 31.89 -19.04 -25.67
CA PRO A 537 33.13 -19.59 -26.20
C PRO A 537 33.16 -19.59 -27.73
N GLY A 538 34.29 -19.13 -28.30
CA GLY A 538 34.50 -19.02 -29.75
C GLY A 538 34.01 -17.71 -30.40
N THR A 539 33.38 -16.80 -29.66
CA THR A 539 33.03 -15.45 -30.15
C THR A 539 34.19 -14.47 -29.97
N ALA A 540 34.24 -13.42 -30.80
CA ALA A 540 35.40 -12.51 -30.88
C ALA A 540 35.75 -11.76 -29.58
N ASP A 541 34.76 -11.51 -28.72
CA ASP A 541 34.94 -10.76 -27.47
C ASP A 541 34.99 -11.66 -26.22
N TRP A 542 34.85 -12.98 -26.36
CA TRP A 542 34.92 -13.92 -25.25
C TRP A 542 36.37 -14.16 -24.82
N VAL A 543 36.62 -14.11 -23.52
CA VAL A 543 37.94 -14.37 -22.94
C VAL A 543 37.81 -15.50 -21.92
N PRO A 544 38.53 -16.64 -22.10
CA PRO A 544 38.63 -17.69 -21.10
C PRO A 544 39.15 -17.18 -19.77
N TYR A 545 38.76 -17.79 -18.65
CA TYR A 545 39.12 -17.34 -17.31
C TYR A 545 40.64 -17.21 -17.09
N GLU A 546 41.42 -18.15 -17.61
CA GLU A 546 42.87 -18.18 -17.57
C GLU A 546 43.53 -17.00 -18.30
N ASP A 547 42.86 -16.46 -19.32
CA ASP A 547 43.30 -15.32 -20.13
C ASP A 547 42.77 -13.98 -19.59
N ILE A 548 42.11 -14.00 -18.42
CA ILE A 548 41.70 -12.79 -17.70
C ILE A 548 42.74 -12.49 -16.62
N SER A 549 43.21 -11.24 -16.56
CA SER A 549 44.11 -10.78 -15.50
C SER A 549 43.53 -11.13 -14.12
N ARG A 550 44.33 -11.76 -13.26
CA ARG A 550 43.91 -12.08 -11.88
C ARG A 550 43.46 -10.83 -11.10
N PHE A 551 43.97 -9.66 -11.47
CA PHE A 551 43.57 -8.41 -10.83
C PHE A 551 42.11 -8.07 -11.11
N MET A 552 41.53 -8.55 -12.21
CA MET A 552 40.12 -8.37 -12.50
C MET A 552 39.23 -9.10 -11.50
N GLU A 553 39.58 -10.35 -11.17
CA GLU A 553 38.90 -11.08 -10.10
C GLU A 553 39.08 -10.39 -8.75
N VAL A 554 40.32 -10.03 -8.39
CA VAL A 554 40.60 -9.27 -7.16
C VAL A 554 39.74 -8.01 -7.08
N ALA A 555 39.59 -7.30 -8.20
CA ALA A 555 38.79 -6.09 -8.29
C ALA A 555 37.30 -6.38 -8.06
N VAL A 556 36.71 -7.34 -8.77
CA VAL A 556 35.31 -7.77 -8.57
C VAL A 556 35.06 -8.21 -7.14
N LEU A 557 35.94 -9.02 -6.56
CA LEU A 557 35.80 -9.46 -5.16
C LEU A 557 35.92 -8.31 -4.17
N THR A 558 36.56 -7.21 -4.55
CA THR A 558 36.76 -6.03 -3.70
C THR A 558 35.59 -5.06 -3.78
N THR A 559 34.99 -4.90 -4.96
CA THR A 559 33.89 -3.95 -5.19
C THR A 559 32.51 -4.59 -5.06
N GLU A 560 32.31 -5.78 -5.59
CA GLU A 560 31.01 -6.43 -5.72
C GLU A 560 30.78 -7.48 -4.63
N ASP A 561 31.66 -8.47 -4.52
CA ASP A 561 31.38 -9.69 -3.75
C ASP A 561 32.60 -10.19 -2.95
N GLY A 562 32.65 -9.78 -1.67
CA GLY A 562 33.77 -10.04 -0.79
C GLY A 562 33.98 -11.50 -0.38
N ALA A 563 32.92 -12.30 -0.47
CA ALA A 563 32.88 -13.65 0.06
C ALA A 563 32.54 -14.68 -1.02
N PHE A 564 32.59 -14.30 -2.30
CA PHE A 564 32.22 -15.12 -3.46
C PHE A 564 32.60 -16.60 -3.38
N HIS A 565 33.86 -16.89 -3.05
CA HIS A 565 34.38 -18.26 -2.96
C HIS A 565 33.91 -19.05 -1.74
N ARG A 566 33.33 -18.39 -0.73
CA ARG A 566 32.88 -19.00 0.53
C ARG A 566 31.38 -19.27 0.61
N HIS A 567 30.57 -18.63 -0.23
CA HIS A 567 29.11 -18.81 -0.21
C HIS A 567 28.62 -19.53 -1.47
N HIS A 568 27.41 -20.08 -1.42
CA HIS A 568 26.75 -20.73 -2.57
C HIS A 568 25.65 -19.80 -3.12
N GLY A 569 26.07 -18.69 -3.75
CA GLY A 569 25.17 -17.70 -4.35
C GLY A 569 24.60 -16.61 -3.43
N PHE A 570 24.56 -16.80 -2.11
CA PHE A 570 24.00 -15.80 -1.18
C PHE A 570 24.97 -15.50 -0.04
N ASP A 571 25.37 -14.24 0.11
CA ASP A 571 26.23 -13.78 1.21
C ASP A 571 25.38 -13.32 2.40
N GLU A 572 25.28 -14.19 3.40
CA GLU A 572 24.52 -13.94 4.64
C GLU A 572 25.00 -12.68 5.37
N GLU A 573 26.32 -12.49 5.47
CA GLU A 573 26.92 -11.34 6.14
C GLU A 573 26.67 -10.06 5.35
N ALA A 574 26.72 -10.10 4.00
CA ALA A 574 26.36 -8.95 3.18
C ALA A 574 24.89 -8.55 3.38
N ILE A 575 23.97 -9.52 3.48
CA ILE A 575 22.55 -9.27 3.77
C ILE A 575 22.39 -8.61 5.15
N LYS A 576 23.01 -9.18 6.20
CA LYS A 576 22.99 -8.61 7.57
C LYS A 576 23.51 -7.17 7.59
N ASN A 577 24.65 -6.93 6.93
CA ASN A 577 25.30 -5.64 6.86
C ASN A 577 24.47 -4.61 6.07
N SER A 578 23.87 -5.02 4.95
CA SER A 578 22.97 -4.18 4.15
C SER A 578 21.75 -3.75 4.96
N ILE A 579 21.10 -4.67 5.68
CA ILE A 579 19.97 -4.37 6.55
C ILE A 579 20.39 -3.38 7.65
N ARG A 580 21.53 -3.64 8.32
CA ARG A 580 22.05 -2.74 9.37
C ARG A 580 22.30 -1.32 8.85
N GLU A 581 22.97 -1.17 7.71
CA GLU A 581 23.25 0.16 7.13
C GLU A 581 21.98 0.86 6.63
N ASN A 582 21.03 0.13 6.03
CA ASN A 582 19.75 0.69 5.59
C ASN A 582 18.92 1.17 6.79
N LEU A 583 18.91 0.43 7.90
CA LEU A 583 18.30 0.86 9.16
C LEU A 583 19.00 2.10 9.73
N ARG A 584 20.35 2.14 9.73
CA ARG A 584 21.14 3.28 10.19
C ARG A 584 20.85 4.55 9.39
N LYS A 585 20.71 4.43 8.06
CA LYS A 585 20.47 5.55 7.15
C LYS A 585 18.98 5.87 6.94
N ARG A 586 18.08 5.04 7.47
CA ARG A 586 16.60 5.13 7.32
C ARG A 586 16.13 5.23 5.88
N ARG A 587 16.94 4.71 4.94
CA ARG A 587 16.65 4.67 3.51
C ARG A 587 17.47 3.54 2.90
N PHE A 588 17.04 3.05 1.75
CA PHE A 588 17.81 2.07 1.00
C PHE A 588 19.09 2.73 0.47
N VAL A 589 20.24 2.39 1.06
CA VAL A 589 21.57 2.88 0.69
C VAL A 589 22.48 1.79 0.14
N ARG A 590 22.20 0.53 0.48
CA ARG A 590 23.08 -0.61 0.15
C ARG A 590 22.24 -1.85 -0.10
N GLY A 591 22.53 -2.56 -1.20
CA GLY A 591 22.00 -3.90 -1.48
C GLY A 591 22.93 -5.02 -0.99
N ALA A 592 22.53 -6.27 -1.26
CA ALA A 592 23.27 -7.48 -0.88
C ALA A 592 23.31 -8.53 -2.00
N SER A 593 23.17 -8.12 -3.26
CA SER A 593 23.26 -9.04 -4.40
C SER A 593 24.71 -9.49 -4.60
N THR A 594 24.92 -10.78 -4.78
CA THR A 594 26.23 -11.41 -5.06
C THR A 594 26.54 -11.42 -6.55
N VAL A 595 27.77 -11.80 -6.93
CA VAL A 595 28.14 -11.99 -8.35
C VAL A 595 27.21 -13.00 -9.04
N SER A 596 26.88 -14.11 -8.38
CA SER A 596 26.02 -15.16 -8.94
C SER A 596 24.57 -14.68 -9.15
N MET A 597 24.03 -13.89 -8.22
CA MET A 597 22.72 -13.26 -8.38
C MET A 597 22.70 -12.26 -9.54
N GLN A 598 23.76 -11.46 -9.65
CA GLN A 598 23.91 -10.53 -10.77
C GLN A 598 24.05 -11.27 -12.09
N LEU A 599 24.77 -12.40 -12.12
CA LEU A 599 24.90 -13.26 -13.30
C LEU A 599 23.55 -13.84 -13.72
N ALA A 600 22.80 -14.45 -12.79
CA ALA A 600 21.46 -14.98 -13.05
C ALA A 600 20.53 -13.91 -13.65
N LYS A 601 20.55 -12.70 -13.07
CA LYS A 601 19.81 -11.55 -13.58
C LYS A 601 20.21 -11.21 -15.02
N ASN A 602 21.50 -11.13 -15.32
CA ASN A 602 21.99 -10.70 -16.64
C ASN A 602 21.81 -11.76 -17.74
N LEU A 603 21.85 -13.06 -17.41
CA LEU A 603 21.71 -14.15 -18.39
C LEU A 603 20.26 -14.47 -18.74
N TYR A 604 19.35 -14.38 -17.76
CA TYR A 604 18.01 -14.97 -17.91
C TYR A 604 16.86 -13.97 -17.76
N LEU A 605 17.07 -12.83 -17.09
CA LEU A 605 16.00 -11.96 -16.62
C LEU A 605 16.04 -10.57 -17.25
N GLU A 606 14.87 -9.94 -17.36
CA GLU A 606 14.74 -8.57 -17.86
C GLU A 606 15.04 -7.54 -16.76
N ARG A 607 15.24 -6.26 -17.15
CA ARG A 607 15.49 -5.15 -16.19
C ARG A 607 14.25 -4.72 -15.39
N THR A 608 13.08 -5.34 -15.57
CA THR A 608 11.84 -4.99 -14.86
C THR A 608 11.97 -5.27 -13.36
N LYS A 609 11.68 -4.28 -12.51
CA LYS A 609 11.79 -4.44 -11.05
C LYS A 609 10.46 -4.96 -10.49
N SER A 610 10.32 -6.28 -10.41
CA SER A 610 9.18 -6.97 -9.80
C SER A 610 9.61 -8.01 -8.76
N VAL A 611 8.69 -8.38 -7.87
CA VAL A 611 8.91 -9.46 -6.88
C VAL A 611 9.14 -10.80 -7.59
N ALA A 612 8.36 -11.10 -8.63
CA ALA A 612 8.48 -12.30 -9.46
C ALA A 612 9.87 -12.44 -10.07
N ARG A 613 10.41 -11.37 -10.66
CA ARG A 613 11.78 -11.38 -11.18
C ARG A 613 12.78 -11.72 -10.08
N LYS A 614 12.63 -11.16 -8.87
CA LYS A 614 13.57 -11.43 -7.78
C LYS A 614 13.49 -12.87 -7.28
N LEU A 615 12.30 -13.46 -7.23
CA LEU A 615 12.14 -14.87 -6.90
C LEU A 615 12.80 -15.78 -7.95
N GLN A 616 12.56 -15.51 -9.24
CA GLN A 616 13.21 -16.23 -10.33
C GLN A 616 14.74 -16.10 -10.27
N GLU A 617 15.25 -14.91 -9.96
CA GLU A 617 16.69 -14.65 -9.76
C GLU A 617 17.27 -15.55 -8.67
N THR A 618 16.58 -15.70 -7.53
CA THR A 618 16.99 -16.59 -6.44
C THR A 618 17.07 -18.05 -6.90
N LEU A 619 16.03 -18.56 -7.57
CA LEU A 619 15.99 -19.95 -8.06
C LEU A 619 17.06 -20.23 -9.12
N LEU A 620 17.28 -19.29 -10.04
CA LEU A 620 18.32 -19.38 -11.07
C LEU A 620 19.72 -19.27 -10.49
N THR A 621 19.91 -18.46 -9.45
CA THR A 621 21.20 -18.37 -8.73
C THR A 621 21.56 -19.71 -8.09
N MET A 622 20.58 -20.35 -7.43
CA MET A 622 20.76 -21.68 -6.86
C MET A 622 21.14 -22.71 -7.93
N TYR A 623 20.50 -22.66 -9.11
CA TYR A 623 20.82 -23.52 -10.24
C TYR A 623 22.25 -23.29 -10.76
N LEU A 624 22.66 -22.03 -10.97
CA LEU A 624 24.01 -21.71 -11.44
C LEU A 624 25.09 -22.20 -10.47
N GLU A 625 24.87 -22.01 -9.16
CA GLU A 625 25.80 -22.45 -8.11
C GLU A 625 25.82 -23.98 -7.92
N GLN A 626 24.78 -24.68 -8.36
CA GLN A 626 24.74 -26.14 -8.37
C GLN A 626 25.54 -26.71 -9.54
N GLU A 627 25.41 -26.14 -10.74
CA GLU A 627 25.93 -26.73 -11.98
C GLU A 627 27.30 -26.19 -12.40
N LEU A 628 27.73 -25.03 -11.89
CA LEU A 628 28.96 -24.35 -12.31
C LEU A 628 29.93 -24.17 -11.15
N THR A 629 31.22 -24.31 -11.44
CA THR A 629 32.29 -23.95 -10.50
C THR A 629 32.39 -22.43 -10.36
N LYS A 630 33.04 -21.96 -9.29
CA LYS A 630 33.26 -20.52 -9.05
C LYS A 630 34.03 -19.83 -10.18
N GLU A 631 34.99 -20.53 -10.78
CA GLU A 631 35.76 -20.02 -11.92
C GLU A 631 34.86 -19.86 -13.16
N GLN A 632 34.02 -20.86 -13.46
CA GLN A 632 33.07 -20.78 -14.56
C GLN A 632 32.04 -19.67 -14.37
N ILE A 633 31.54 -19.47 -13.14
CA ILE A 633 30.65 -18.36 -12.79
C ILE A 633 31.37 -17.02 -13.01
N MET A 634 32.62 -16.89 -12.58
CA MET A 634 33.41 -15.66 -12.75
C MET A 634 33.70 -15.38 -14.24
N GLU A 635 34.05 -16.40 -15.03
CA GLU A 635 34.24 -16.29 -16.47
C GLU A 635 32.96 -15.80 -17.17
N LEU A 636 31.84 -16.47 -16.92
CA LEU A 636 30.54 -16.11 -17.48
C LEU A 636 30.15 -14.70 -17.07
N TYR A 637 30.36 -14.34 -15.80
CA TYR A 637 30.09 -13.00 -15.28
C TYR A 637 30.89 -11.94 -16.01
N LEU A 638 32.22 -12.07 -16.05
CA LEU A 638 33.09 -11.08 -16.68
C LEU A 638 32.86 -10.97 -18.19
N ASN A 639 32.39 -12.02 -18.86
CA ASN A 639 32.03 -11.97 -20.27
C ASN A 639 30.57 -11.56 -20.55
N ALA A 640 29.70 -11.55 -19.54
CA ALA A 640 28.28 -11.24 -19.69
C ALA A 640 27.88 -9.83 -19.24
N VAL A 641 28.56 -9.26 -18.26
CA VAL A 641 28.17 -7.95 -17.71
C VAL A 641 28.45 -6.79 -18.67
N GLU A 642 27.67 -5.73 -18.49
CA GLU A 642 27.85 -4.44 -19.17
C GLU A 642 28.86 -3.59 -18.39
N PHE A 643 29.98 -3.24 -19.02
CA PHE A 643 31.01 -2.34 -18.47
C PHE A 643 30.87 -0.90 -18.95
N GLY A 644 30.01 -0.64 -19.95
CA GLY A 644 29.76 0.67 -20.53
C GLY A 644 28.59 0.60 -21.52
N PRO A 645 28.05 1.73 -22.02
CA PRO A 645 26.97 1.70 -22.99
C PRO A 645 27.34 0.84 -24.22
N LEU A 646 26.67 -0.30 -24.39
CA LEU A 646 26.97 -1.31 -25.41
C LEU A 646 28.37 -1.97 -25.32
N VAL A 647 29.08 -1.82 -24.21
CA VAL A 647 30.36 -2.49 -23.95
C VAL A 647 30.08 -3.68 -23.03
N TYR A 648 29.88 -4.85 -23.63
CA TYR A 648 29.58 -6.09 -22.92
C TYR A 648 30.78 -7.03 -22.93
N GLY A 649 31.12 -7.57 -21.76
CA GLY A 649 32.24 -8.50 -21.61
C GLY A 649 33.61 -7.83 -21.42
N ILE A 650 34.49 -8.51 -20.71
CA ILE A 650 35.78 -7.97 -20.27
C ILE A 650 36.75 -7.75 -21.43
N GLY A 651 36.70 -8.59 -22.47
CA GLY A 651 37.51 -8.41 -23.68
C GLY A 651 37.20 -7.09 -24.38
N ALA A 652 35.92 -6.79 -24.59
CA ALA A 652 35.48 -5.53 -25.16
C ALA A 652 35.80 -4.34 -24.24
N ALA A 653 35.64 -4.50 -22.93
CA ALA A 653 35.94 -3.45 -21.96
C ALA A 653 37.43 -3.09 -21.92
N ALA A 654 38.33 -4.07 -21.87
CA ALA A 654 39.77 -3.85 -21.87
C ALA A 654 40.23 -3.08 -23.12
N ARG A 655 39.69 -3.42 -24.30
CA ARG A 655 39.93 -2.68 -25.54
C ARG A 655 39.34 -1.27 -25.50
N HIS A 656 38.08 -1.14 -25.08
CA HIS A 656 37.36 0.14 -25.07
C HIS A 656 38.01 1.18 -24.15
N TYR A 657 38.43 0.75 -22.95
CA TYR A 657 38.95 1.65 -21.93
C TYR A 657 40.45 1.86 -22.03
N PHE A 658 41.23 0.83 -22.36
CA PHE A 658 42.69 0.86 -22.22
C PHE A 658 43.45 0.40 -23.46
N ASN A 659 42.75 0.07 -24.55
CA ASN A 659 43.38 -0.50 -25.75
C ASN A 659 44.29 -1.71 -25.42
N ALA A 660 43.87 -2.52 -24.45
CA ALA A 660 44.60 -3.65 -23.89
C ALA A 660 43.82 -4.96 -24.08
N SER A 661 44.51 -6.10 -24.02
CA SER A 661 43.84 -7.39 -23.80
C SER A 661 43.43 -7.55 -22.32
N ALA A 662 42.43 -8.39 -22.06
CA ALA A 662 41.96 -8.65 -20.69
C ALA A 662 43.05 -9.24 -19.78
N ALA A 663 43.99 -10.02 -20.35
CA ALA A 663 45.15 -10.56 -19.65
C ALA A 663 46.12 -9.46 -19.17
N GLN A 664 46.18 -8.33 -19.87
CA GLN A 664 47.14 -7.25 -19.64
C GLN A 664 46.62 -6.17 -18.68
N LEU A 665 45.41 -6.32 -18.13
CA LEU A 665 44.88 -5.32 -17.21
C LEU A 665 45.71 -5.25 -15.93
N SER A 666 46.20 -4.06 -15.60
CA SER A 666 46.84 -3.74 -14.32
C SER A 666 45.84 -3.73 -13.17
N LEU A 667 46.36 -3.67 -11.93
CA LEU A 667 45.53 -3.52 -10.74
C LEU A 667 44.67 -2.24 -10.79
N GLY A 668 45.24 -1.11 -11.20
CA GLY A 668 44.51 0.15 -11.34
C GLY A 668 43.42 0.09 -12.42
N GLN A 669 43.74 -0.46 -13.59
CA GLN A 669 42.81 -0.63 -14.70
C GLN A 669 41.67 -1.60 -14.36
N ALA A 670 41.99 -2.73 -13.73
CA ALA A 670 41.01 -3.71 -13.28
C ALA A 670 40.06 -3.13 -12.21
N LEU A 671 40.61 -2.41 -11.22
CA LEU A 671 39.80 -1.73 -10.21
C LEU A 671 38.93 -0.62 -10.81
N TYR A 672 39.42 0.10 -11.83
CA TYR A 672 38.60 1.05 -12.56
C TYR A 672 37.41 0.36 -13.23
N ILE A 673 37.65 -0.70 -14.01
CA ILE A 673 36.60 -1.47 -14.71
C ILE A 673 35.59 -2.07 -13.72
N ALA A 674 36.05 -2.63 -12.60
CA ALA A 674 35.13 -3.17 -11.60
C ALA A 674 34.33 -2.07 -10.88
N SER A 675 34.93 -0.91 -10.64
CA SER A 675 34.30 0.20 -9.91
C SER A 675 33.12 0.84 -10.63
N ILE A 676 33.02 0.67 -11.96
CA ILE A 676 31.94 1.24 -12.77
C ILE A 676 30.77 0.28 -12.98
N LEU A 677 30.88 -0.99 -12.60
CA LEU A 677 29.81 -1.99 -12.69
C LEU A 677 28.48 -1.56 -12.03
N PRO A 678 28.47 -0.86 -10.88
CA PRO A 678 27.21 -0.39 -10.29
C PRO A 678 26.46 0.63 -11.16
N ASN A 679 27.17 1.37 -12.01
CA ASN A 679 26.58 2.33 -12.94
C ASN A 679 27.45 2.48 -14.22
N PRO A 680 27.35 1.55 -15.17
CA PRO A 680 28.26 1.49 -16.32
C PRO A 680 28.11 2.67 -17.29
N SER A 681 27.02 3.45 -17.18
CA SER A 681 26.79 4.63 -18.03
C SER A 681 27.69 5.82 -17.69
N VAL A 682 28.29 5.85 -16.49
CA VAL A 682 29.10 6.96 -16.00
C VAL A 682 30.59 6.64 -16.15
N GLN A 683 31.33 7.54 -16.78
CA GLN A 683 32.77 7.45 -16.93
C GLN A 683 33.47 8.50 -16.04
N HIS A 684 34.60 8.11 -15.46
CA HIS A 684 35.34 8.92 -14.49
C HIS A 684 36.73 9.36 -15.01
N PHE A 685 36.80 9.75 -16.29
CA PHE A 685 38.01 10.32 -16.90
C PHE A 685 37.91 11.85 -17.01
N ASP A 686 39.02 12.55 -16.90
CA ASP A 686 39.14 13.99 -17.15
C ASP A 686 39.40 14.30 -18.63
N ALA A 687 39.64 15.59 -18.94
CA ALA A 687 39.88 16.05 -20.30
C ALA A 687 41.16 15.48 -20.93
N ASN A 688 42.14 15.07 -20.12
CA ASN A 688 43.39 14.46 -20.57
C ASN A 688 43.28 12.93 -20.68
N GLY A 689 42.11 12.36 -20.34
CA GLY A 689 41.88 10.92 -20.33
C GLY A 689 42.41 10.23 -19.07
N GLU A 690 42.90 10.96 -18.08
CA GLU A 690 43.31 10.39 -16.78
C GLU A 690 42.08 10.15 -15.91
N VAL A 691 42.13 9.15 -15.03
CA VAL A 691 41.08 8.97 -14.03
C VAL A 691 41.04 10.19 -13.11
N THR A 692 39.87 10.82 -13.01
CA THR A 692 39.68 12.06 -12.22
C THR A 692 40.26 11.92 -10.80
N ALA A 693 40.78 13.00 -10.23
CA ALA A 693 41.44 12.97 -8.91
C ALA A 693 40.57 12.35 -7.80
N ALA A 694 39.25 12.63 -7.81
CA ALA A 694 38.31 12.05 -6.86
C ALA A 694 38.21 10.52 -7.01
N TRP A 695 38.11 10.02 -8.25
CA TRP A 695 38.01 8.59 -8.51
C TRP A 695 39.34 7.87 -8.31
N SER A 696 40.46 8.50 -8.65
CA SER A 696 41.80 8.02 -8.31
C SER A 696 41.98 7.83 -6.80
N GLY A 697 41.47 8.76 -5.98
CA GLY A 697 41.41 8.59 -4.52
C GLY A 697 40.57 7.38 -4.08
N TYR A 698 39.45 7.12 -4.78
CA TYR A 698 38.61 5.94 -4.55
C TYR A 698 39.32 4.63 -4.93
N LEU A 699 39.98 4.57 -6.10
CA LEU A 699 40.76 3.39 -6.51
C LEU A 699 41.88 3.07 -5.53
N ARG A 700 42.62 4.06 -5.04
CA ARG A 700 43.64 3.86 -4.00
C ARG A 700 43.05 3.27 -2.72
N LYS A 701 41.85 3.72 -2.31
CA LYS A 701 41.13 3.14 -1.17
C LYS A 701 40.75 1.67 -1.43
N LEU A 702 40.33 1.33 -2.65
CA LEU A 702 40.03 -0.06 -3.02
C LEU A 702 41.29 -0.93 -3.02
N MET A 703 42.43 -0.45 -3.53
CA MET A 703 43.71 -1.15 -3.45
C MET A 703 44.09 -1.47 -1.99
N GLN A 704 43.97 -0.48 -1.10
CA GLN A 704 44.19 -0.69 0.34
C GLN A 704 43.21 -1.71 0.95
N ILE A 705 41.94 -1.74 0.51
CA ILE A 705 40.98 -2.75 0.95
C ILE A 705 41.39 -4.14 0.45
N ALA A 706 41.79 -4.27 -0.82
CA ALA A 706 42.25 -5.53 -1.41
C ALA A 706 43.49 -6.05 -0.65
N HIS A 707 44.44 -5.17 -0.34
CA HIS A 707 45.64 -5.51 0.43
C HIS A 707 45.31 -5.93 1.87
N ARG A 708 44.47 -5.15 2.60
CA ARG A 708 44.03 -5.53 3.96
C ARG A 708 43.30 -6.87 4.00
N ARG A 709 42.63 -7.25 2.91
CA ARG A 709 41.97 -8.55 2.74
C ARG A 709 42.91 -9.64 2.19
N ARG A 710 44.22 -9.35 2.10
CA ARG A 710 45.28 -10.25 1.63
C ARG A 710 45.07 -10.79 0.21
N ARG A 711 44.49 -9.96 -0.68
CA ARG A 711 44.26 -10.32 -2.09
C ARG A 711 45.36 -9.84 -3.03
N ILE A 712 46.21 -8.93 -2.56
CA ILE A 712 47.37 -8.41 -3.27
C ILE A 712 48.55 -8.30 -2.31
N SER A 713 49.75 -8.48 -2.84
CA SER A 713 51.02 -8.33 -2.11
C SER A 713 51.35 -6.86 -1.81
N ASP A 714 52.35 -6.63 -0.95
CA ASP A 714 52.88 -5.28 -0.70
C ASP A 714 53.45 -4.65 -1.97
N GLU A 715 54.18 -5.44 -2.76
CA GLU A 715 54.77 -5.00 -4.03
C GLU A 715 53.69 -4.59 -5.05
N GLU A 716 52.60 -5.35 -5.15
CA GLU A 716 51.46 -5.03 -6.02
C GLU A 716 50.74 -3.76 -5.58
N LEU A 717 50.59 -3.57 -4.26
CA LEU A 717 50.02 -2.34 -3.72
C LEU A 717 50.91 -1.14 -4.05
N GLU A 718 52.22 -1.25 -3.84
CA GLU A 718 53.17 -0.17 -4.15
C GLU A 718 53.11 0.20 -5.64
N LYS A 719 53.21 -0.79 -6.54
CA LYS A 719 53.10 -0.57 -7.99
C LYS A 719 51.76 0.05 -8.38
N GLY A 720 50.65 -0.45 -7.83
CA GLY A 720 49.31 0.07 -8.10
C GLY A 720 49.09 1.50 -7.61
N LEU A 721 49.68 1.88 -6.46
CA LEU A 721 49.57 3.25 -5.93
C LEU A 721 50.37 4.27 -6.75
N GLN A 722 51.44 3.83 -7.42
CA GLN A 722 52.26 4.62 -8.33
C GLN A 722 51.67 4.72 -9.74
N GLU A 723 50.75 3.83 -10.10
CA GLU A 723 50.11 3.80 -11.41
C GLU A 723 49.20 5.02 -11.64
N VAL A 724 49.37 5.67 -12.79
CA VAL A 724 48.41 6.66 -13.31
C VAL A 724 47.55 5.96 -14.37
N VAL A 725 46.28 5.76 -14.06
CA VAL A 725 45.34 5.08 -14.96
C VAL A 725 44.87 6.08 -16.03
N VAL A 726 45.20 5.80 -17.29
CA VAL A 726 44.89 6.66 -18.44
C VAL A 726 44.10 5.87 -19.48
N ARG A 727 43.03 6.48 -20.01
CA ARG A 727 42.22 5.91 -21.08
C ARG A 727 43.05 5.71 -22.35
N GLY A 728 42.89 4.56 -22.99
CA GLY A 728 43.54 4.20 -24.25
C GLY A 728 45.00 3.75 -24.12
N SER A 729 45.54 3.69 -22.89
CA SER A 729 46.91 3.26 -22.62
C SER A 729 46.95 1.85 -22.02
N PRO A 730 47.66 0.88 -22.64
CA PRO A 730 47.82 -0.45 -22.07
C PRO A 730 48.75 -0.42 -20.85
N ALA A 731 48.62 -1.41 -19.95
CA ALA A 731 49.51 -1.51 -18.80
C ALA A 731 50.97 -1.80 -19.21
N PRO A 732 51.98 -1.33 -18.43
CA PRO A 732 53.35 -1.79 -18.58
C PRO A 732 53.42 -3.29 -18.31
N HIS A 733 53.98 -4.07 -19.24
CA HIS A 733 54.10 -5.54 -19.26
C HIS A 733 53.84 -6.27 -17.92
N LEU A 734 52.73 -7.01 -17.85
CA LEU A 734 52.39 -7.95 -16.78
C LEU A 734 52.49 -9.40 -17.27
N ALA A 735 52.97 -10.31 -16.42
CA ALA A 735 53.02 -11.73 -16.72
C ALA A 735 51.62 -12.38 -16.63
N PRO A 736 51.34 -13.45 -17.39
CA PRO A 736 50.06 -14.18 -17.34
C PRO A 736 49.74 -14.75 -15.95
N ARG A 737 48.46 -15.07 -15.72
CA ARG A 737 47.98 -15.74 -14.49
C ARG A 737 48.70 -17.08 -14.31
N GLN A 738 49.26 -17.33 -13.12
CA GLN A 738 49.78 -18.66 -12.75
C GLN A 738 48.63 -19.52 -12.20
N PRO A 739 48.62 -20.85 -12.46
CA PRO A 739 47.66 -21.76 -11.84
C PRO A 739 47.75 -21.72 -10.31
N SER A 740 46.62 -21.78 -9.61
CA SER A 740 46.58 -21.77 -8.14
C SER A 740 47.03 -23.12 -7.56
N GLU A 741 48.02 -23.12 -6.65
CA GLU A 741 48.47 -24.32 -5.92
C GLU A 741 47.68 -24.63 -4.63
N ASP A 742 46.67 -23.84 -4.27
CA ASP A 742 45.88 -24.07 -3.04
C ASP A 742 44.69 -25.02 -3.28
N GLY A 743 45.01 -26.29 -3.48
CA GLY A 743 44.10 -27.44 -3.33
C GLY A 743 44.41 -28.20 -2.04
N GLY A 744 44.16 -27.59 -0.88
CA GLY A 744 44.36 -28.22 0.43
C GLY A 744 43.30 -29.29 0.74
N GLU A 745 43.73 -30.54 0.73
CA GLU A 745 43.16 -31.78 1.30
C GLU A 745 41.77 -31.73 1.96
N ALA A 746 40.81 -32.40 1.31
CA ALA A 746 39.80 -33.21 2.00
C ALA A 746 39.83 -34.62 1.37
N GLY A 747 40.51 -35.55 2.04
CA GLY A 747 40.52 -36.95 1.64
C GLY A 747 39.18 -37.63 1.95
N GLU A 748 38.56 -38.24 0.94
CA GLU A 748 38.35 -39.69 0.88
C GLU A 748 37.78 -40.09 -0.50
N ASP A 749 38.66 -40.75 -1.25
CA ASP A 749 38.42 -41.93 -2.10
C ASP A 749 37.38 -41.86 -3.24
N ARG A 750 37.83 -41.40 -4.42
CA ARG A 750 37.45 -41.99 -5.71
C ARG A 750 38.64 -41.94 -6.68
N SER A 751 39.21 -43.11 -6.93
CA SER A 751 40.20 -43.36 -7.98
C SER A 751 39.53 -43.38 -9.37
N GLY A 752 40.14 -42.68 -10.34
CA GLY A 752 39.75 -42.72 -11.75
C GLY A 752 40.25 -41.52 -12.56
N GLU A 753 41.53 -41.56 -12.92
CA GLU A 753 42.25 -40.91 -14.04
C GLU A 753 41.80 -39.54 -14.61
N ASP A 754 42.69 -38.56 -14.45
CA ASP A 754 42.74 -37.25 -15.13
C ASP A 754 43.13 -37.37 -16.62
N GLU A 755 42.58 -36.47 -17.46
CA GLU A 755 43.38 -35.59 -18.34
C GLU A 755 42.55 -34.40 -18.92
N GLY A 756 42.80 -33.20 -18.37
CA GLY A 756 43.08 -31.90 -19.04
C GLY A 756 42.19 -31.28 -20.13
N GLY A 757 41.68 -30.06 -19.85
CA GLY A 757 41.73 -28.92 -20.78
C GLY A 757 40.41 -28.41 -21.38
N ALA A 758 40.13 -27.11 -21.21
CA ALA A 758 39.17 -26.23 -21.91
C ALA A 758 37.93 -26.88 -22.56
N TRP A 759 36.74 -26.58 -22.01
CA TRP A 759 35.39 -26.85 -22.54
C TRP A 759 35.31 -27.60 -23.89
N ALA A 760 35.47 -28.93 -23.89
CA ALA A 760 35.13 -29.79 -25.02
C ALA A 760 34.34 -31.02 -24.53
N ALA A 761 33.23 -31.32 -25.21
CA ALA A 761 32.36 -32.48 -24.96
C ALA A 761 32.81 -33.69 -25.81
N PRO A 762 32.41 -34.94 -25.45
CA PRO A 762 32.82 -36.16 -26.16
C PRO A 762 32.37 -36.24 -27.61
#